data_AF-A0A6J0D3M6-F1
#
_entry.id   AF-A0A6J0D3M6-F1
#
_cell.length_a   1.000
_cell.length_b   1.000
_cell.length_c   1.000
_cell.angle_alpha   90.00
_cell.angle_beta   90.00
_cell.angle_gamma   90.00
#
_symmetry.space_group_name_H-M   'P 1'
#
loop_
_entity.id
_entity.type
_entity.pdbx_description
1 polymer ?
#
loop_
_entity_poly.entity_id
_entity_poly.type
_entity_poly.pdbx_seq_one_letter_code
_entity_poly.pdbx_strand_id
1 'polypeptide(L)'
;MESEEEKWEKLDAEFDHFVVDMKPFVLKLPHRSERQRCALWIRKLCEPSGTGAGLMGRKNRNLYAKLLLHMLRRGVLEGPFTHRPEPGILKTLPSYMSIYFDEPNPAQPKSSSPEKLPDWVMGELETGEHRLNESWQFSSGEENTMLSASDVHREQCTEKLRTRSHSMSPTYREDRQHIPSKICEIHSKKSPISLDESDIDARLNSWNLGIENPRYLRQKPLPVSLITPKVSLRKSSSLHDDHFLSRMHEKELDMKTKMMEAKFYEEKLKLQQKHDADVQKILERKNNEIEDLKILYKKKQTETEETIRKLEKKVQILIRDCQVIRETKENQITELKKMCEQSTESLNNDWEKKLHNAVAEMEKEKFELQKQHTETIQELLEDTNVRLNKMEGEYMVQTQSTNHMIKELEGRVQQLTGEAENSNLQRQKLTQEKLELERCYQMTCSELQELKTRRNILHKEKEHLVNDYEQNVKLLKTKYDSDINLLKQEHALSASKTSGVIEDLEQNICQLKQQIQELELQRKQQEKDQENKFHMERNHLKHTYEKKVHELQSELDKEKEDAQRKIHKFEEALKEKEEQLSRVTEVQRAQAQQADAALEEFKRQVEVNSEKIYAEMKEQMEKVEADLTRSKCLREKQSKEFLWQLEDVKQRYEQQIVELKLEHEQEKTHLLQQHNAEKDSLVRDHEREIENLEKQLRAANMEHENQIQESKKRDAQIIADMEAQVHKLRGELINVNSQRKQQLVELGLLREEEKQRAARDHETAVNKLKAESERAKMELKKTHAAETEMTLEKANSRLKQIEKEYTLKLAKSSQIIAELQTTISSLKEESGRQQLAAERRLQDVIQKFEDEKQQLIRDNDQAIKALQAELETRSNQVQSAEKKLQHRDLEAQEQIMYIRQEYETKFKGLMPASLRQELEDTISSLKSQVNFLQKRASILQEELTTYQGRR
;
A
#
# COMPACT_ATOMS: atom_id res chain seq x y z
N MET A 1 -20.34 23.17 8.72
CA MET A 1 -20.76 24.30 7.85
C MET A 1 -21.41 23.68 6.62
N GLU A 2 -22.59 24.13 6.19
CA GLU A 2 -23.21 23.61 4.95
C GLU A 2 -22.28 23.84 3.74
N SER A 3 -22.31 22.92 2.76
CA SER A 3 -21.59 23.08 1.49
C SER A 3 -22.07 24.32 0.72
N GLU A 4 -21.27 24.85 -0.22
CA GLU A 4 -21.74 25.83 -1.20
C GLU A 4 -22.80 25.20 -2.12
N GLU A 5 -22.62 23.94 -2.53
CA GLU A 5 -23.50 23.22 -3.46
C GLU A 5 -24.92 23.02 -2.90
N GLU A 6 -25.03 22.63 -1.62
CA GLU A 6 -26.31 22.48 -0.93
C GLU A 6 -27.08 23.82 -0.87
N LYS A 7 -26.37 24.96 -0.86
CA LYS A 7 -26.96 26.30 -0.96
C LYS A 7 -27.28 26.69 -2.40
N TRP A 8 -26.63 26.09 -3.38
CA TRP A 8 -26.94 26.28 -4.80
C TRP A 8 -28.21 25.50 -5.18
N GLU A 9 -28.33 24.23 -4.78
CA GLU A 9 -29.55 23.42 -4.98
C GLU A 9 -30.78 24.07 -4.36
N LYS A 10 -30.67 24.54 -3.10
CA LYS A 10 -31.75 25.28 -2.41
C LYS A 10 -32.18 26.55 -3.17
N LEU A 11 -31.27 27.22 -3.90
CA LEU A 11 -31.58 28.39 -4.73
C LEU A 11 -32.09 28.03 -6.13
N ASP A 12 -31.59 26.96 -6.74
CA ASP A 12 -32.07 26.49 -8.04
C ASP A 12 -33.52 25.95 -7.90
N ALA A 13 -33.83 25.23 -6.81
CA ALA A 13 -35.21 24.83 -6.48
C ALA A 13 -36.15 26.01 -6.15
N GLU A 14 -35.68 27.06 -5.45
CA GLU A 14 -36.48 28.28 -5.20
C GLU A 14 -36.80 29.01 -6.52
N PHE A 15 -35.87 29.01 -7.49
CA PHE A 15 -36.07 29.63 -8.79
C PHE A 15 -37.15 28.94 -9.62
N ASP A 16 -37.09 27.61 -9.73
CA ASP A 16 -38.06 26.84 -10.52
C ASP A 16 -39.48 27.02 -9.99
N HIS A 17 -39.65 27.13 -8.66
CA HIS A 17 -40.92 27.47 -8.04
C HIS A 17 -41.44 28.84 -8.52
N PHE A 18 -40.60 29.89 -8.54
CA PHE A 18 -40.99 31.21 -9.07
C PHE A 18 -41.33 31.19 -10.57
N VAL A 19 -40.63 30.39 -11.39
CA VAL A 19 -40.91 30.26 -12.84
C VAL A 19 -42.26 29.60 -13.10
N VAL A 20 -42.60 28.54 -12.35
CA VAL A 20 -43.91 27.90 -12.40
C VAL A 20 -45.00 28.89 -11.96
N ASP A 21 -44.79 29.62 -10.87
CA ASP A 21 -45.72 30.61 -10.34
C ASP A 21 -45.96 31.80 -11.28
N MET A 22 -44.96 32.19 -12.10
CA MET A 22 -45.10 33.28 -13.07
C MET A 22 -45.99 32.93 -14.27
N LYS A 23 -45.95 31.67 -14.71
CA LYS A 23 -46.62 31.17 -15.92
C LYS A 23 -48.09 31.60 -16.06
N PRO A 24 -48.98 31.44 -15.06
CA PRO A 24 -50.38 31.87 -15.18
C PRO A 24 -50.58 33.39 -15.26
N PHE A 25 -49.66 34.20 -14.73
CA PHE A 25 -49.77 35.67 -14.78
C PHE A 25 -49.22 36.23 -16.10
N VAL A 26 -48.09 35.72 -16.61
CA VAL A 26 -47.58 36.08 -17.96
C VAL A 26 -48.64 35.80 -19.02
N LEU A 27 -49.29 34.64 -18.98
CA LEU A 27 -50.31 34.26 -19.96
C LEU A 27 -51.57 35.15 -19.91
N LYS A 28 -51.85 35.79 -18.76
CA LYS A 28 -52.98 36.72 -18.56
C LYS A 28 -52.70 38.17 -18.97
N LEU A 29 -51.45 38.55 -19.23
CA LEU A 29 -51.11 39.91 -19.69
C LEU A 29 -51.81 40.20 -21.04
N PRO A 30 -52.54 41.33 -21.19
CA PRO A 30 -53.28 41.62 -22.41
C PRO A 30 -52.33 41.80 -23.62
N HIS A 31 -51.31 42.65 -23.48
CA HIS A 31 -50.45 43.02 -24.61
C HIS A 31 -49.46 41.91 -25.01
N ARG A 32 -49.47 41.57 -26.31
CA ARG A 32 -48.58 40.54 -26.90
C ARG A 32 -47.10 40.91 -26.79
N SER A 33 -46.78 42.21 -26.87
CA SER A 33 -45.43 42.75 -26.69
C SER A 33 -44.89 42.55 -25.26
N GLU A 34 -45.74 42.65 -24.25
CA GLU A 34 -45.38 42.38 -22.85
C GLU A 34 -45.17 40.90 -22.61
N ARG A 35 -46.09 40.05 -23.09
CA ARG A 35 -45.90 38.60 -23.06
C ARG A 35 -44.58 38.16 -23.72
N GLN A 36 -44.21 38.79 -24.84
CA GLN A 36 -42.94 38.50 -25.51
C GLN A 36 -41.72 39.08 -24.76
N ARG A 37 -41.82 40.24 -24.11
CA ARG A 37 -40.76 40.76 -23.21
C ARG A 37 -40.56 39.85 -22.00
N CYS A 38 -41.62 39.43 -21.32
CA CYS A 38 -41.57 38.50 -20.19
C CYS A 38 -41.03 37.13 -20.60
N ALA A 39 -41.42 36.59 -21.75
CA ALA A 39 -40.89 35.33 -22.27
C ALA A 39 -39.37 35.40 -22.52
N LEU A 40 -38.88 36.52 -23.07
CA LEU A 40 -37.43 36.75 -23.26
C LEU A 40 -36.68 36.89 -21.92
N TRP A 41 -37.27 37.61 -20.95
CA TRP A 41 -36.68 37.73 -19.61
C TRP A 41 -36.64 36.39 -18.88
N ILE A 42 -37.74 35.63 -18.86
CA ILE A 42 -37.77 34.28 -18.25
C ILE A 42 -36.76 33.37 -18.93
N ARG A 43 -36.66 33.38 -20.28
CA ARG A 43 -35.65 32.58 -20.99
C ARG A 43 -34.22 32.96 -20.55
N LYS A 44 -33.90 34.25 -20.41
CA LYS A 44 -32.58 34.68 -19.87
C LYS A 44 -32.37 34.23 -18.42
N LEU A 45 -33.39 34.28 -17.56
CA LEU A 45 -33.26 33.80 -16.18
C LEU A 45 -33.00 32.29 -16.13
N CYS A 46 -33.56 31.51 -17.07
CA CYS A 46 -33.27 30.08 -17.22
C CYS A 46 -31.97 29.76 -17.98
N GLU A 47 -31.29 30.74 -18.59
CA GLU A 47 -30.01 30.52 -19.28
C GLU A 47 -28.85 30.48 -18.26
N PRO A 48 -28.06 29.39 -18.19
CA PRO A 48 -26.96 29.26 -17.20
C PRO A 48 -25.97 30.43 -17.26
N SER A 49 -25.60 30.85 -18.47
CA SER A 49 -24.70 31.98 -18.73
C SER A 49 -25.29 33.34 -18.34
N GLY A 50 -26.62 33.47 -18.27
CA GLY A 50 -27.30 34.70 -17.83
C GLY A 50 -27.25 34.87 -16.32
N THR A 51 -27.28 33.76 -15.57
CA THR A 51 -27.28 33.74 -14.09
C THR A 51 -25.99 34.32 -13.50
N GLY A 52 -24.85 34.07 -14.14
CA GLY A 52 -23.53 34.39 -13.60
C GLY A 52 -23.04 33.31 -12.62
N ALA A 53 -21.74 33.05 -12.62
CA ALA A 53 -21.15 31.96 -11.83
C ALA A 53 -21.20 32.24 -10.31
N GLY A 54 -21.49 31.18 -9.53
CA GLY A 54 -21.45 31.19 -8.07
C GLY A 54 -22.74 31.65 -7.36
N LEU A 55 -22.71 31.59 -6.03
CA LEU A 55 -23.86 31.80 -5.14
C LEU A 55 -24.60 33.13 -5.38
N MET A 56 -23.87 34.22 -5.65
CA MET A 56 -24.46 35.55 -5.83
C MET A 56 -25.22 35.69 -7.16
N GLY A 57 -24.78 35.00 -8.22
CA GLY A 57 -25.48 34.97 -9.51
C GLY A 57 -26.86 34.31 -9.38
N ARG A 58 -26.91 33.14 -8.76
CA ARG A 58 -28.16 32.44 -8.41
C ARG A 58 -29.08 33.31 -7.56
N LYS A 59 -28.57 33.94 -6.49
CA LYS A 59 -29.36 34.87 -5.66
C LYS A 59 -29.91 36.06 -6.47
N ASN A 60 -29.12 36.65 -7.37
CA ASN A 60 -29.59 37.71 -8.25
C ASN A 60 -30.70 37.22 -9.20
N ARG A 61 -30.52 36.07 -9.86
CA ARG A 61 -31.56 35.45 -10.71
C ARG A 61 -32.86 35.23 -9.93
N ASN A 62 -32.79 34.68 -8.71
CA ASN A 62 -33.95 34.46 -7.86
C ASN A 62 -34.65 35.78 -7.48
N LEU A 63 -33.91 36.83 -7.18
CA LEU A 63 -34.47 38.16 -6.90
C LEU A 63 -35.15 38.77 -8.14
N TYR A 64 -34.58 38.64 -9.34
CA TYR A 64 -35.24 39.04 -10.59
C TYR A 64 -36.51 38.22 -10.85
N ALA A 65 -36.48 36.91 -10.61
CA ALA A 65 -37.63 36.02 -10.75
C ALA A 65 -38.77 36.42 -9.80
N LYS A 66 -38.44 36.62 -8.52
CA LYS A 66 -39.38 37.03 -7.47
C LYS A 66 -39.96 38.42 -7.72
N LEU A 67 -39.15 39.37 -8.22
CA LEU A 67 -39.62 40.71 -8.59
C LEU A 67 -40.55 40.66 -9.81
N LEU A 68 -40.18 39.91 -10.85
CA LEU A 68 -41.01 39.71 -12.04
C LEU A 68 -42.34 39.05 -11.66
N LEU A 69 -42.32 38.02 -10.80
CA LEU A 69 -43.52 37.39 -10.26
C LEU A 69 -44.42 38.37 -9.50
N HIS A 70 -43.85 39.25 -8.66
CA HIS A 70 -44.64 40.24 -7.94
C HIS A 70 -45.28 41.28 -8.88
N MET A 71 -44.50 41.83 -9.81
CA MET A 71 -44.98 42.77 -10.84
C MET A 71 -46.07 42.14 -11.74
N LEU A 72 -45.89 40.88 -12.12
CA LEU A 72 -46.89 40.10 -12.86
C LEU A 72 -48.17 39.83 -12.05
N ARG A 73 -48.06 39.57 -10.74
CA ARG A 73 -49.21 39.40 -9.84
C ARG A 73 -50.02 40.69 -9.67
N ARG A 74 -49.36 41.85 -9.69
CA ARG A 74 -50.01 43.19 -9.70
C ARG A 74 -50.46 43.65 -11.09
N GLY A 75 -50.01 42.99 -12.16
CA GLY A 75 -50.36 43.31 -13.55
C GLY A 75 -49.63 44.54 -14.13
N VAL A 76 -48.54 44.99 -13.51
CA VAL A 76 -47.80 46.21 -13.88
C VAL A 76 -46.32 45.88 -14.02
N LEU A 77 -45.75 46.07 -15.21
CA LEU A 77 -44.36 45.72 -15.54
C LEU A 77 -43.49 46.98 -15.65
N GLU A 78 -42.73 47.27 -14.60
CA GLU A 78 -41.88 48.46 -14.52
C GLU A 78 -40.39 48.11 -14.39
N GLY A 79 -39.54 49.15 -14.42
CA GLY A 79 -38.09 48.99 -14.32
C GLY A 79 -37.49 48.11 -15.43
N PRO A 80 -36.63 47.12 -15.11
CA PRO A 80 -35.85 46.37 -16.10
C PRO A 80 -36.72 45.60 -17.12
N PHE A 81 -37.93 45.20 -16.74
CA PHE A 81 -38.81 44.38 -17.58
C PHE A 81 -39.54 45.17 -18.68
N THR A 82 -39.47 46.50 -18.63
CA THR A 82 -39.94 47.39 -19.71
C THR A 82 -39.09 47.27 -20.98
N HIS A 83 -37.82 46.91 -20.86
CA HIS A 83 -36.91 46.72 -21.99
C HIS A 83 -36.66 45.22 -22.24
N ARG A 84 -36.05 44.89 -23.38
CA ARG A 84 -35.55 43.52 -23.60
C ARG A 84 -34.31 43.29 -22.71
N PRO A 85 -34.06 42.06 -22.24
CA PRO A 85 -32.87 41.76 -21.47
C PRO A 85 -31.59 42.04 -22.28
N GLU A 86 -30.65 42.77 -21.70
CA GLU A 86 -29.30 42.94 -22.25
C GLU A 86 -28.56 41.58 -22.27
N PRO A 87 -27.68 41.31 -23.26
CA PRO A 87 -26.80 40.14 -23.24
C PRO A 87 -25.83 40.14 -22.05
N GLY A 88 -25.41 38.96 -21.59
CA GLY A 88 -24.45 38.80 -20.48
C GLY A 88 -25.08 38.67 -19.09
N ILE A 89 -24.26 38.72 -18.04
CA ILE A 89 -24.64 38.40 -16.65
C ILE A 89 -25.70 39.38 -16.10
N LEU A 90 -26.59 38.90 -15.24
CA LEU A 90 -27.55 39.72 -14.49
C LEU A 90 -26.84 40.65 -13.48
N LYS A 91 -26.84 41.96 -13.79
CA LYS A 91 -26.46 43.05 -12.89
C LYS A 91 -27.28 42.96 -11.59
N THR A 92 -26.69 43.18 -10.41
CA THR A 92 -27.43 43.17 -9.14
C THR A 92 -28.57 44.20 -9.14
N LEU A 93 -29.75 43.82 -8.62
CA LEU A 93 -30.92 44.71 -8.53
C LEU A 93 -30.58 45.97 -7.71
N PRO A 94 -30.86 47.19 -8.22
CA PRO A 94 -30.68 48.42 -7.45
C PRO A 94 -31.54 48.41 -6.17
N SER A 95 -30.98 48.87 -5.05
CA SER A 95 -31.61 48.75 -3.73
C SER A 95 -33.05 49.29 -3.67
N TYR A 96 -33.36 50.37 -4.41
CA TYR A 96 -34.72 50.93 -4.45
C TYR A 96 -35.79 49.99 -5.04
N MET A 97 -35.40 48.90 -5.72
CA MET A 97 -36.33 47.86 -6.20
C MET A 97 -36.72 46.84 -5.12
N SER A 98 -36.11 46.85 -3.93
CA SER A 98 -36.53 45.95 -2.83
C SER A 98 -37.89 46.31 -2.24
N ILE A 99 -38.33 47.57 -2.38
CA ILE A 99 -39.62 48.08 -1.85
C ILE A 99 -40.84 47.30 -2.36
N TYR A 100 -40.70 46.59 -3.48
CA TYR A 100 -41.72 45.72 -4.05
C TYR A 100 -41.86 44.38 -3.32
N PHE A 101 -41.04 44.06 -2.31
CA PHE A 101 -41.14 42.82 -1.55
C PHE A 101 -41.84 42.97 -0.19
N ASP A 102 -42.03 44.21 0.30
CA ASP A 102 -42.54 44.49 1.65
C ASP A 102 -44.03 44.92 1.69
N GLU A 103 -44.76 44.84 0.56
CA GLU A 103 -46.22 45.08 0.53
C GLU A 103 -47.03 43.84 1.00
N PRO A 104 -47.97 43.99 1.96
CA PRO A 104 -48.76 42.86 2.47
C PRO A 104 -49.91 42.48 1.51
N ASN A 105 -49.82 41.29 0.90
CA ASN A 105 -50.82 40.78 -0.05
C ASN A 105 -52.12 40.28 0.66
N PRO A 106 -53.33 40.75 0.27
CA PRO A 106 -54.53 40.56 1.09
C PRO A 106 -55.31 39.26 0.78
N ALA A 107 -54.92 38.14 1.41
CA ALA A 107 -55.72 36.91 1.40
C ALA A 107 -55.49 36.02 2.66
N GLN A 108 -56.22 36.28 3.74
CA GLN A 108 -56.46 35.30 4.83
C GLN A 108 -57.83 34.64 4.66
N PRO A 109 -57.98 33.40 5.14
CA PRO A 109 -58.87 33.18 6.29
C PRO A 109 -58.09 32.79 7.55
N LYS A 110 -58.68 33.05 8.73
CA LYS A 110 -58.03 32.93 10.04
C LYS A 110 -58.51 31.71 10.83
N SER A 111 -57.61 31.12 11.61
CA SER A 111 -57.95 30.48 12.89
C SER A 111 -56.81 30.61 13.92
N SER A 112 -57.01 31.53 14.87
CA SER A 112 -56.50 31.52 16.27
C SER A 112 -55.03 31.18 16.58
N SER A 113 -54.32 32.16 17.16
CA SER A 113 -53.20 31.96 18.10
C SER A 113 -53.72 31.56 19.52
N PRO A 114 -52.88 31.19 20.52
CA PRO A 114 -51.94 32.13 21.17
C PRO A 114 -50.55 31.58 21.57
N GLU A 115 -49.53 32.42 21.38
CA GLU A 115 -48.56 32.86 22.41
C GLU A 115 -48.14 31.92 23.56
N LYS A 116 -46.84 31.56 23.62
CA LYS A 116 -46.11 31.46 24.89
C LYS A 116 -44.58 31.64 24.78
N LEU A 117 -44.06 32.55 25.62
CA LEU A 117 -42.68 32.65 26.12
C LEU A 117 -42.80 32.63 27.68
N PRO A 118 -41.69 32.68 28.45
CA PRO A 118 -40.61 31.70 28.48
C PRO A 118 -40.28 31.25 29.94
N ASP A 119 -39.52 30.18 30.08
CA ASP A 119 -38.76 29.82 31.30
C ASP A 119 -37.32 29.56 30.82
N TRP A 120 -36.22 30.21 31.24
CA TRP A 120 -35.78 30.68 32.56
C TRP A 120 -36.31 29.81 33.70
N VAL A 121 -35.50 28.82 34.13
CA VAL A 121 -35.52 28.13 35.44
C VAL A 121 -34.58 26.92 35.30
N MET A 122 -33.39 27.00 35.91
CA MET A 122 -32.38 25.93 36.14
C MET A 122 -31.81 25.24 34.86
N GLY A 123 -30.50 25.17 34.61
CA GLY A 123 -29.34 25.73 35.33
C GLY A 123 -28.54 24.68 36.13
N GLU A 124 -27.26 24.54 35.79
CA GLU A 124 -26.14 23.94 36.56
C GLU A 124 -26.27 22.41 36.84
N LEU A 125 -25.29 21.55 36.58
CA LEU A 125 -23.82 21.65 36.70
C LEU A 125 -23.08 20.74 35.69
N GLU A 126 -21.80 21.09 35.40
CA GLU A 126 -20.64 20.20 35.11
C GLU A 126 -20.69 19.23 33.88
N THR A 127 -19.60 18.96 33.13
CA THR A 127 -18.18 19.39 33.18
C THR A 127 -17.52 19.29 31.79
N GLY A 128 -16.49 20.13 31.49
CA GLY A 128 -15.60 20.00 30.32
C GLY A 128 -16.20 20.52 28.99
N GLU A 129 -15.64 21.43 28.19
CA GLU A 129 -14.23 21.77 27.88
C GLU A 129 -13.39 20.58 27.35
N HIS A 130 -12.75 20.62 26.18
CA HIS A 130 -12.67 21.70 25.18
C HIS A 130 -12.18 21.19 23.79
N ARG A 131 -12.58 21.90 22.71
CA ARG A 131 -11.94 21.99 21.36
C ARG A 131 -12.19 20.89 20.30
N LEU A 132 -12.62 21.41 19.13
CA LEU A 132 -12.13 21.14 17.76
C LEU A 132 -12.35 19.76 17.08
N ASN A 133 -13.31 19.81 16.14
CA ASN A 133 -13.13 19.59 14.69
C ASN A 133 -13.42 18.20 14.07
N GLU A 134 -13.81 18.24 12.79
CA GLU A 134 -13.79 17.18 11.76
C GLU A 134 -14.53 15.84 11.98
N SER A 135 -15.73 15.73 11.37
CA SER A 135 -16.06 14.76 10.30
C SER A 135 -17.52 15.03 9.85
N TRP A 136 -17.87 15.62 8.69
CA TRP A 136 -17.47 15.43 7.28
C TRP A 136 -17.96 14.13 6.60
N GLN A 137 -19.16 14.21 6.04
CA GLN A 137 -19.54 13.69 4.72
C GLN A 137 -20.32 14.86 4.05
N PHE A 138 -19.86 15.61 3.04
CA PHE A 138 -18.93 15.35 1.91
C PHE A 138 -19.42 14.20 1.00
N SER A 139 -19.33 14.27 -0.33
CA SER A 139 -19.02 15.38 -1.27
C SER A 139 -19.28 14.93 -2.72
N SER A 140 -19.53 15.87 -3.65
CA SER A 140 -19.02 15.88 -5.05
C SER A 140 -19.81 16.93 -5.85
N GLY A 141 -19.28 18.11 -6.16
CA GLY A 141 -17.93 18.61 -5.97
C GLY A 141 -17.01 18.35 -7.18
N GLU A 142 -16.53 19.46 -7.75
CA GLU A 142 -15.15 19.62 -8.27
C GLU A 142 -14.84 18.97 -9.65
N GLU A 143 -14.02 19.54 -10.55
CA GLU A 143 -13.21 20.77 -10.49
C GLU A 143 -12.70 21.25 -11.88
N ASN A 144 -12.21 22.51 -11.95
CA ASN A 144 -11.02 22.99 -12.71
C ASN A 144 -10.82 22.77 -14.25
N THR A 145 -10.11 23.63 -15.00
CA THR A 145 -9.73 25.05 -14.81
C THR A 145 -9.28 25.70 -16.15
N MET A 146 -9.29 27.05 -16.20
CA MET A 146 -8.67 28.02 -17.15
C MET A 146 -8.15 27.54 -18.53
N LEU A 147 -8.72 27.98 -19.67
CA LEU A 147 -8.73 29.33 -20.29
C LEU A 147 -7.50 29.68 -21.19
N SER A 148 -7.58 29.32 -22.47
CA SER A 148 -7.19 30.11 -23.67
C SER A 148 -7.44 29.24 -24.93
N ALA A 149 -7.48 29.74 -26.17
CA ALA A 149 -8.00 31.01 -26.71
C ALA A 149 -8.24 30.84 -28.23
N SER A 150 -8.83 31.84 -28.90
CA SER A 150 -8.72 32.07 -30.36
C SER A 150 -9.28 31.02 -31.35
N ASP A 151 -10.48 31.32 -31.83
CA ASP A 151 -10.84 31.50 -33.25
C ASP A 151 -10.62 30.42 -34.36
N VAL A 152 -11.76 30.09 -34.99
CA VAL A 152 -12.06 30.20 -36.44
C VAL A 152 -11.07 29.65 -37.47
N HIS A 153 -11.34 28.46 -38.04
CA HIS A 153 -10.84 27.83 -39.29
C HIS A 153 -12.12 27.65 -40.07
N ARG A 154 -12.23 28.07 -41.32
CA ARG A 154 -11.56 29.16 -42.05
C ARG A 154 -11.37 28.85 -43.57
N GLU A 155 -11.64 27.60 -44.03
CA GLU A 155 -11.56 26.81 -45.34
C GLU A 155 -11.73 25.21 -45.36
N GLN A 156 -12.84 24.52 -45.70
CA GLN A 156 -13.05 23.75 -46.96
C GLN A 156 -14.49 23.20 -47.26
N CYS A 157 -14.83 23.10 -48.55
CA CYS A 157 -15.95 22.38 -49.20
C CYS A 157 -17.42 22.65 -48.82
N THR A 158 -18.02 23.58 -49.59
CA THR A 158 -19.40 23.56 -50.14
C THR A 158 -20.12 22.20 -50.16
N GLU A 159 -21.44 22.15 -49.97
CA GLU A 159 -22.37 22.38 -51.11
C GLU A 159 -23.73 23.02 -50.74
N LYS A 160 -24.73 22.95 -51.63
CA LYS A 160 -26.07 23.58 -51.51
C LYS A 160 -27.19 22.54 -51.36
N LEU A 161 -28.33 23.05 -50.90
CA LEU A 161 -29.71 22.52 -50.97
C LEU A 161 -30.00 21.78 -52.32
N ARG A 162 -30.96 20.84 -52.47
CA ARG A 162 -32.24 20.62 -51.74
C ARG A 162 -32.86 19.24 -52.11
N THR A 163 -34.04 18.93 -51.55
CA THR A 163 -34.92 17.81 -51.96
C THR A 163 -35.45 17.93 -53.41
N ARG A 164 -35.44 16.82 -54.18
CA ARG A 164 -36.27 16.46 -55.39
C ARG A 164 -36.48 17.57 -56.45
N SER A 165 -36.23 17.40 -57.76
CA SER A 165 -36.24 16.20 -58.62
C SER A 165 -35.54 16.50 -59.97
N HIS A 166 -35.13 15.47 -60.75
CA HIS A 166 -34.63 15.57 -62.14
C HIS A 166 -33.27 16.31 -62.31
N SER A 167 -32.47 16.16 -63.39
CA SER A 167 -32.31 15.09 -64.39
C SER A 167 -31.00 15.31 -65.20
N MET A 168 -30.30 14.21 -65.55
CA MET A 168 -29.36 14.07 -66.70
C MET A 168 -28.25 15.12 -66.96
N SER A 169 -27.02 14.68 -66.72
CA SER A 169 -25.94 14.62 -67.76
C SER A 169 -25.08 15.87 -68.08
N PRO A 170 -23.85 15.69 -68.64
CA PRO A 170 -22.72 16.57 -68.29
C PRO A 170 -21.88 17.16 -69.46
N THR A 171 -21.27 18.31 -69.19
CA THR A 171 -20.17 18.96 -69.94
C THR A 171 -19.49 19.98 -69.02
N TYR A 172 -18.20 20.30 -69.07
CA TYR A 172 -17.07 19.78 -69.86
C TYR A 172 -15.77 20.09 -69.08
N ARG A 173 -14.65 19.42 -69.36
CA ARG A 173 -13.31 19.88 -68.91
C ARG A 173 -12.48 20.24 -70.15
N GLU A 174 -11.93 21.45 -70.17
CA GLU A 174 -10.83 21.84 -71.06
C GLU A 174 -9.56 20.99 -70.78
N ASP A 175 -8.66 20.73 -71.73
CA ASP A 175 -8.55 21.12 -73.16
C ASP A 175 -7.87 19.95 -73.93
N ARG A 176 -7.79 20.02 -75.27
CA ARG A 176 -6.85 19.27 -76.16
C ARG A 176 -6.93 17.74 -76.19
N GLN A 177 -7.43 17.15 -77.30
CA GLN A 177 -6.63 16.84 -78.52
C GLN A 177 -7.33 15.90 -79.55
N HIS A 178 -6.94 16.04 -80.84
CA HIS A 178 -6.97 15.06 -81.96
C HIS A 178 -8.25 14.25 -82.34
N ILE A 179 -8.96 14.74 -83.37
CA ILE A 179 -9.18 14.12 -84.73
C ILE A 179 -8.65 12.65 -84.92
N PRO A 180 -9.34 11.69 -85.62
CA PRO A 180 -10.74 11.61 -86.12
C PRO A 180 -11.44 10.20 -86.08
N SER A 181 -12.64 10.10 -86.67
CA SER A 181 -13.19 8.96 -87.49
C SER A 181 -13.89 7.70 -86.89
N LYS A 182 -15.09 7.47 -87.44
CA LYS A 182 -15.65 6.20 -88.02
C LYS A 182 -16.34 5.10 -87.17
N ILE A 183 -17.39 4.54 -87.80
CA ILE A 183 -17.88 3.13 -87.78
C ILE A 183 -18.62 2.69 -86.49
N CYS A 184 -19.97 2.61 -86.50
CA CYS A 184 -20.83 1.43 -86.85
C CYS A 184 -21.16 0.56 -85.61
N GLU A 185 -22.26 -0.21 -85.52
CA GLU A 185 -23.49 -0.34 -86.34
C GLU A 185 -24.63 -1.03 -85.57
N ILE A 186 -25.85 -0.99 -86.14
CA ILE A 186 -26.91 -2.02 -86.09
C ILE A 186 -27.28 -2.63 -84.71
N HIS A 187 -28.50 -2.29 -84.27
CA HIS A 187 -29.54 -3.32 -84.16
C HIS A 187 -30.67 -2.99 -85.16
N SER A 188 -31.38 -3.99 -85.67
CA SER A 188 -32.17 -3.87 -86.92
C SER A 188 -33.45 -4.72 -86.96
N LYS A 189 -34.29 -4.39 -87.97
CA LYS A 189 -35.54 -5.03 -88.45
C LYS A 189 -36.82 -4.37 -87.90
N LYS A 190 -37.87 -4.13 -88.71
CA LYS A 190 -38.23 -4.66 -90.05
C LYS A 190 -39.12 -3.66 -90.84
N SER A 191 -39.10 -3.77 -92.17
CA SER A 191 -40.14 -3.31 -93.12
C SER A 191 -40.93 -4.55 -93.64
N PRO A 192 -41.91 -4.52 -94.58
CA PRO A 192 -42.41 -3.39 -95.42
C PRO A 192 -43.96 -3.32 -95.68
N ILE A 193 -44.37 -2.31 -96.48
CA ILE A 193 -45.48 -2.26 -97.49
C ILE A 193 -46.80 -3.05 -97.25
N SER A 194 -47.95 -2.36 -97.26
CA SER A 194 -49.17 -2.74 -98.05
C SER A 194 -50.28 -1.65 -98.02
N LEU A 195 -51.32 -1.86 -98.83
CA LEU A 195 -52.52 -1.02 -99.07
C LEU A 195 -53.63 -1.22 -98.01
N ASP A 196 -54.61 -0.30 -98.02
CA ASP A 196 -56.02 -0.48 -97.58
C ASP A 196 -56.30 -0.74 -96.08
N GLU A 197 -57.51 -0.50 -95.53
CA GLU A 197 -58.79 -0.03 -96.11
C GLU A 197 -59.54 0.91 -95.11
N SER A 198 -60.53 1.66 -95.62
CA SER A 198 -61.94 1.84 -95.16
C SER A 198 -62.40 1.47 -93.73
N ASP A 199 -63.45 2.03 -93.11
CA ASP A 199 -64.39 3.17 -93.35
C ASP A 199 -65.35 3.22 -92.10
N ILE A 200 -66.46 3.97 -92.13
CA ILE A 200 -67.56 4.09 -91.14
C ILE A 200 -67.20 5.01 -89.95
N ASP A 201 -67.94 6.08 -89.62
CA ASP A 201 -69.32 6.51 -89.93
C ASP A 201 -69.41 7.47 -91.15
N ALA A 202 -70.36 7.40 -92.09
CA ALA A 202 -71.82 7.19 -92.01
C ALA A 202 -72.57 8.34 -91.26
N ARG A 203 -73.80 8.77 -91.61
CA ARG A 203 -74.81 8.20 -92.52
C ARG A 203 -75.83 9.30 -92.91
N LEU A 204 -76.72 8.99 -93.87
CA LEU A 204 -77.80 9.82 -94.44
C LEU A 204 -77.30 10.99 -95.33
N ASN A 205 -77.94 11.35 -96.44
CA ASN A 205 -78.97 10.75 -97.32
C ASN A 205 -79.05 11.64 -98.60
N SER A 206 -79.63 11.28 -99.76
CA SER A 206 -80.01 10.00 -100.36
C SER A 206 -80.73 10.28 -101.71
N TRP A 207 -80.32 9.64 -102.81
CA TRP A 207 -81.13 9.35 -104.02
C TRP A 207 -81.50 10.57 -104.94
N ASN A 208 -81.83 10.42 -106.24
CA ASN A 208 -81.79 9.24 -107.12
C ASN A 208 -81.64 9.57 -108.64
N LEU A 209 -81.06 8.60 -109.37
CA LEU A 209 -81.40 8.07 -110.71
C LEU A 209 -82.02 8.96 -111.82
N GLY A 210 -81.34 8.96 -112.98
CA GLY A 210 -81.96 8.74 -114.31
C GLY A 210 -82.15 9.95 -115.24
N ILE A 211 -82.43 9.76 -116.54
CA ILE A 211 -82.43 8.51 -117.34
C ILE A 211 -82.33 8.83 -118.87
N GLU A 212 -81.73 7.90 -119.63
CA GLU A 212 -81.83 7.60 -121.08
C GLU A 212 -81.79 8.68 -122.21
N ASN A 213 -81.20 8.24 -123.33
CA ASN A 213 -81.23 8.85 -124.66
C ASN A 213 -82.08 7.96 -125.58
N PRO A 214 -83.03 8.52 -126.36
CA PRO A 214 -83.19 8.00 -127.71
C PRO A 214 -83.42 9.05 -128.82
N ARG A 215 -82.53 8.98 -129.80
CA ARG A 215 -82.73 9.13 -131.26
C ARG A 215 -84.20 8.98 -131.76
N TYR A 216 -84.62 9.81 -132.73
CA TYR A 216 -84.97 9.43 -134.12
C TYR A 216 -86.07 10.28 -134.82
N LEU A 217 -85.99 10.34 -136.17
CA LEU A 217 -87.01 10.80 -137.15
C LEU A 217 -87.36 12.30 -137.08
N ARG A 218 -87.68 13.02 -138.17
CA ARG A 218 -87.88 12.73 -139.61
C ARG A 218 -87.31 13.96 -140.38
N GLN A 219 -86.95 13.95 -141.67
CA GLN A 219 -87.11 12.99 -142.78
C GLN A 219 -86.05 13.29 -143.87
N LYS A 220 -85.39 12.27 -144.45
CA LYS A 220 -84.65 12.42 -145.73
C LYS A 220 -85.65 12.39 -146.92
N PRO A 221 -85.23 12.74 -148.15
CA PRO A 221 -84.72 11.67 -149.02
C PRO A 221 -83.46 12.04 -149.83
N LEU A 222 -82.43 11.20 -149.66
CA LEU A 222 -81.54 10.75 -150.74
C LEU A 222 -81.76 9.23 -150.83
N PRO A 223 -82.02 8.68 -152.02
CA PRO A 223 -80.99 7.90 -152.74
C PRO A 223 -80.98 8.30 -154.25
N VAL A 224 -80.15 7.77 -155.17
CA VAL A 224 -79.48 6.47 -155.32
C VAL A 224 -78.02 6.64 -155.80
N SER A 225 -77.20 5.61 -155.63
CA SER A 225 -75.76 5.60 -155.93
C SER A 225 -75.41 4.91 -157.27
N LEU A 226 -74.23 5.29 -157.80
CA LEU A 226 -73.29 4.48 -158.59
C LEU A 226 -73.59 4.07 -160.05
N ILE A 227 -72.47 4.09 -160.81
CA ILE A 227 -72.18 3.34 -162.05
C ILE A 227 -72.83 3.81 -163.36
N THR A 228 -72.00 3.84 -164.41
CA THR A 228 -72.37 4.12 -165.81
C THR A 228 -72.75 2.83 -166.55
N PRO A 229 -73.23 2.95 -167.80
CA PRO A 229 -72.41 2.33 -168.84
C PRO A 229 -72.15 3.23 -170.06
N LYS A 230 -70.99 3.03 -170.68
CA LYS A 230 -70.75 3.38 -172.09
C LYS A 230 -71.58 2.43 -172.96
N VAL A 231 -72.02 2.88 -174.14
CA VAL A 231 -71.53 2.35 -175.43
C VAL A 231 -71.60 3.51 -176.44
N SER A 232 -70.59 3.62 -177.31
CA SER A 232 -70.55 4.57 -178.41
C SER A 232 -70.86 3.88 -179.75
N LEU A 233 -70.98 4.69 -180.81
CA LEU A 233 -70.57 4.30 -182.18
C LEU A 233 -71.59 3.53 -183.07
N ARG A 234 -72.39 4.33 -183.82
CA ARG A 234 -72.26 4.47 -185.31
C ARG A 234 -73.01 3.52 -186.28
N LYS A 235 -73.51 4.16 -187.36
CA LYS A 235 -73.85 3.63 -188.73
C LYS A 235 -75.11 2.76 -188.98
N SER A 236 -76.12 3.42 -189.53
CA SER A 236 -76.66 3.25 -190.90
C SER A 236 -76.63 1.89 -191.65
N SER A 237 -77.79 1.63 -192.31
CA SER A 237 -77.97 1.12 -193.70
C SER A 237 -77.70 -0.35 -194.08
N SER A 238 -78.80 -1.13 -194.13
CA SER A 238 -79.40 -1.80 -195.32
C SER A 238 -78.75 -3.01 -196.02
N LEU A 239 -79.63 -3.91 -196.53
CA LEU A 239 -79.43 -5.01 -197.52
C LEU A 239 -78.68 -6.27 -196.99
N HIS A 240 -78.95 -7.51 -197.43
CA HIS A 240 -80.19 -8.21 -197.88
C HIS A 240 -79.90 -9.75 -197.87
N ASP A 241 -80.91 -10.59 -197.60
CA ASP A 241 -80.99 -12.05 -197.88
C ASP A 241 -79.91 -12.98 -197.22
N ASP A 242 -80.03 -14.32 -197.20
CA ASP A 242 -80.98 -15.26 -197.84
C ASP A 242 -81.36 -16.46 -196.92
N HIS A 243 -82.24 -17.35 -197.39
CA HIS A 243 -82.92 -18.46 -196.68
C HIS A 243 -82.21 -19.85 -196.76
N PHE A 244 -82.95 -20.91 -196.38
CA PHE A 244 -82.70 -22.37 -196.53
C PHE A 244 -81.85 -23.02 -195.41
N LEU A 245 -82.17 -24.20 -194.83
CA LEU A 245 -83.26 -25.22 -194.96
C LEU A 245 -83.62 -25.73 -193.54
N SER A 246 -84.85 -26.14 -193.17
CA SER A 246 -85.71 -27.24 -193.67
C SER A 246 -87.13 -27.09 -193.07
N ARG A 247 -88.29 -27.51 -193.64
CA ARG A 247 -88.63 -28.28 -194.87
C ARG A 247 -90.12 -28.08 -195.28
N MET A 248 -90.38 -27.49 -196.47
CA MET A 248 -91.60 -27.51 -197.36
C MET A 248 -92.98 -27.07 -196.78
N HIS A 249 -93.87 -26.29 -197.43
CA HIS A 249 -93.97 -25.61 -198.76
C HIS A 249 -94.87 -24.31 -198.61
N GLU A 250 -95.56 -23.61 -199.54
CA GLU A 250 -95.95 -23.67 -200.98
C GLU A 250 -96.28 -22.22 -201.52
N LYS A 251 -96.92 -21.99 -202.72
CA LYS A 251 -97.12 -20.62 -203.33
C LYS A 251 -98.28 -20.44 -204.35
N GLU A 252 -98.86 -19.20 -204.46
CA GLU A 252 -99.20 -18.38 -205.70
C GLU A 252 -100.19 -17.19 -205.40
N LEU A 253 -100.15 -16.05 -206.16
CA LEU A 253 -101.16 -14.93 -206.37
C LEU A 253 -100.93 -13.42 -206.01
N ASP A 254 -99.80 -12.94 -205.48
CA ASP A 254 -99.58 -11.56 -204.91
C ASP A 254 -99.99 -10.28 -205.74
N MET A 255 -100.13 -10.31 -207.06
CA MET A 255 -99.67 -9.19 -207.91
C MET A 255 -100.55 -7.90 -208.03
N LYS A 256 -101.71 -7.76 -207.35
CA LYS A 256 -102.64 -6.60 -207.58
C LYS A 256 -102.40 -5.33 -206.74
N THR A 257 -101.45 -5.34 -205.81
CA THR A 257 -101.29 -4.34 -204.74
C THR A 257 -101.01 -2.89 -205.20
N LYS A 258 -100.17 -2.65 -206.21
CA LYS A 258 -99.24 -1.49 -206.17
C LYS A 258 -99.69 -0.18 -206.85
N MET A 259 -100.86 -0.09 -207.50
CA MET A 259 -101.13 1.02 -208.45
C MET A 259 -101.96 2.20 -207.91
N MET A 260 -102.76 2.03 -206.84
CA MET A 260 -103.73 3.07 -206.43
C MET A 260 -103.23 3.99 -205.30
N GLU A 261 -102.31 3.51 -204.46
CA GLU A 261 -101.85 4.23 -203.26
C GLU A 261 -101.11 5.54 -203.57
N ALA A 262 -100.39 5.59 -204.70
CA ALA A 262 -99.48 6.69 -205.05
C ALA A 262 -100.15 8.09 -205.06
N LYS A 263 -101.39 8.22 -205.56
CA LYS A 263 -102.06 9.53 -205.65
C LYS A 263 -102.48 10.11 -204.29
N PHE A 264 -102.68 9.26 -203.28
CA PHE A 264 -103.12 9.70 -201.95
C PHE A 264 -101.99 10.39 -201.16
N TYR A 265 -100.73 10.16 -201.52
CA TYR A 265 -99.58 10.73 -200.83
C TYR A 265 -99.25 12.18 -201.22
N GLU A 266 -99.51 12.60 -202.47
CA GLU A 266 -99.12 13.94 -202.94
C GLU A 266 -99.95 15.06 -202.29
N GLU A 267 -101.27 14.88 -202.21
CA GLU A 267 -102.18 15.91 -201.67
C GLU A 267 -102.01 16.08 -200.15
N LYS A 268 -101.74 14.96 -199.44
CA LYS A 268 -101.38 14.93 -198.02
C LYS A 268 -100.15 15.80 -197.69
N LEU A 269 -99.16 15.84 -198.58
CA LEU A 269 -97.93 16.63 -198.39
C LEU A 269 -98.19 18.14 -198.44
N LYS A 270 -99.07 18.61 -199.33
CA LYS A 270 -99.43 20.03 -199.46
C LYS A 270 -100.21 20.54 -198.24
N LEU A 271 -101.06 19.71 -197.65
CA LEU A 271 -101.78 20.05 -196.42
C LEU A 271 -100.84 20.12 -195.20
N GLN A 272 -99.86 19.21 -195.12
CA GLN A 272 -98.82 19.21 -194.09
C GLN A 272 -98.01 20.52 -194.10
N GLN A 273 -97.47 20.91 -195.26
CA GLN A 273 -96.66 22.13 -195.40
C GLN A 273 -97.37 23.41 -194.94
N LYS A 274 -98.70 23.49 -195.12
CA LYS A 274 -99.49 24.65 -194.67
C LYS A 274 -99.71 24.65 -193.16
N HIS A 275 -99.96 23.48 -192.58
CA HIS A 275 -100.11 23.31 -191.13
C HIS A 275 -98.81 23.70 -190.38
N ASP A 276 -97.67 23.22 -190.86
CA ASP A 276 -96.36 23.45 -190.23
C ASP A 276 -95.99 24.95 -190.17
N ALA A 277 -96.38 25.73 -191.18
CA ALA A 277 -96.13 27.17 -191.26
C ALA A 277 -96.91 28.01 -190.24
N ASP A 278 -98.14 27.62 -189.89
CA ASP A 278 -98.94 28.34 -188.89
C ASP A 278 -98.61 27.91 -187.45
N VAL A 279 -98.16 26.67 -187.24
CA VAL A 279 -97.56 26.23 -185.96
C VAL A 279 -96.33 27.08 -185.60
N GLN A 280 -95.47 27.39 -186.57
CA GLN A 280 -94.27 28.21 -186.35
C GLN A 280 -94.60 29.60 -185.76
N LYS A 281 -95.64 30.28 -186.27
CA LYS A 281 -96.09 31.60 -185.77
C LYS A 281 -96.68 31.54 -184.35
N ILE A 282 -97.20 30.38 -183.93
CA ILE A 282 -97.71 30.17 -182.57
C ILE A 282 -96.53 29.99 -181.61
N LEU A 283 -95.51 29.22 -182.02
CA LEU A 283 -94.26 29.06 -181.26
C LEU A 283 -93.53 30.39 -181.08
N GLU A 284 -93.42 31.22 -182.12
CA GLU A 284 -92.80 32.55 -182.03
C GLU A 284 -93.51 33.47 -181.02
N ARG A 285 -94.86 33.53 -181.02
CA ARG A 285 -95.60 34.28 -180.00
C ARG A 285 -95.38 33.75 -178.59
N LYS A 286 -95.43 32.43 -178.40
CA LYS A 286 -95.25 31.84 -177.06
C LYS A 286 -93.81 31.96 -176.55
N ASN A 287 -92.80 31.96 -177.42
CA ASN A 287 -91.43 32.27 -177.02
C ASN A 287 -91.29 33.72 -176.52
N ASN A 288 -91.97 34.69 -177.15
CA ASN A 288 -91.96 36.08 -176.68
C ASN A 288 -92.66 36.24 -175.33
N GLU A 289 -93.87 35.67 -175.15
CA GLU A 289 -94.56 35.66 -173.84
C GLU A 289 -93.71 35.02 -172.72
N ILE A 290 -92.95 33.98 -173.04
CA ILE A 290 -92.04 33.30 -172.11
C ILE A 290 -90.85 34.21 -171.73
N GLU A 291 -90.31 35.02 -172.64
CA GLU A 291 -89.17 35.89 -172.34
C GLU A 291 -89.59 37.11 -171.49
N ASP A 292 -90.76 37.71 -171.75
CA ASP A 292 -91.31 38.78 -170.91
C ASP A 292 -91.53 38.29 -169.46
N LEU A 293 -92.04 37.07 -169.28
CA LEU A 293 -92.18 36.45 -167.96
C LEU A 293 -90.82 36.24 -167.27
N LYS A 294 -89.77 35.82 -167.98
CA LYS A 294 -88.41 35.71 -167.41
C LYS A 294 -87.88 37.07 -166.96
N ILE A 295 -88.10 38.13 -167.73
CA ILE A 295 -87.66 39.49 -167.40
C ILE A 295 -88.36 39.96 -166.10
N LEU A 296 -89.67 39.73 -165.99
CA LEU A 296 -90.44 40.11 -164.81
C LEU A 296 -90.01 39.33 -163.56
N TYR A 297 -89.77 38.01 -163.69
CA TYR A 297 -89.22 37.20 -162.60
C TYR A 297 -87.80 37.63 -162.18
N LYS A 298 -86.91 37.93 -163.13
CA LYS A 298 -85.55 38.45 -162.82
C LYS A 298 -85.60 39.75 -162.04
N LYS A 299 -86.49 40.69 -162.42
CA LYS A 299 -86.68 41.94 -161.66
C LYS A 299 -87.20 41.68 -160.25
N LYS A 300 -88.20 40.79 -160.09
CA LYS A 300 -88.71 40.38 -158.79
C LYS A 300 -87.61 39.77 -157.89
N GLN A 301 -86.72 38.97 -158.47
CA GLN A 301 -85.58 38.40 -157.77
C GLN A 301 -84.60 39.47 -157.28
N THR A 302 -84.16 40.40 -158.15
CA THR A 302 -83.21 41.45 -157.75
C THR A 302 -83.77 42.38 -156.67
N GLU A 303 -85.07 42.69 -156.70
CA GLU A 303 -85.75 43.43 -155.63
C GLU A 303 -85.67 42.69 -154.28
N THR A 304 -85.83 41.36 -154.26
CA THR A 304 -85.71 40.56 -153.02
C THR A 304 -84.27 40.43 -152.52
N GLU A 305 -83.29 40.29 -153.41
CA GLU A 305 -81.88 40.23 -153.01
C GLU A 305 -81.41 41.56 -152.37
N GLU A 306 -81.92 42.70 -152.84
CA GLU A 306 -81.65 43.99 -152.21
C GLU A 306 -82.23 44.14 -150.80
N THR A 307 -83.43 43.62 -150.53
CA THR A 307 -84.00 43.69 -149.17
C THR A 307 -83.24 42.78 -148.21
N ILE A 308 -82.78 41.62 -148.67
CA ILE A 308 -81.89 40.73 -147.90
C ILE A 308 -80.59 41.45 -147.53
N ARG A 309 -79.85 42.04 -148.50
CA ARG A 309 -78.60 42.78 -148.21
C ARG A 309 -78.79 43.95 -147.23
N LYS A 310 -79.97 44.57 -147.22
CA LYS A 310 -80.32 45.65 -146.27
C LYS A 310 -80.55 45.12 -144.85
N LEU A 311 -81.05 43.90 -144.69
CA LEU A 311 -81.20 43.23 -143.40
C LEU A 311 -79.86 42.66 -142.88
N GLU A 312 -79.06 42.02 -143.74
CA GLU A 312 -77.72 41.51 -143.39
C GLU A 312 -76.83 42.60 -142.80
N LYS A 313 -76.82 43.80 -143.41
CA LYS A 313 -76.08 44.96 -142.87
C LYS A 313 -76.56 45.39 -141.48
N LYS A 314 -77.87 45.35 -141.20
CA LYS A 314 -78.40 45.64 -139.85
C LYS A 314 -77.96 44.60 -138.83
N VAL A 315 -78.00 43.32 -139.18
CA VAL A 315 -77.53 42.23 -138.30
C VAL A 315 -76.03 42.38 -138.00
N GLN A 316 -75.21 42.69 -139.01
CA GLN A 316 -73.78 42.94 -138.78
C GLN A 316 -73.49 44.15 -137.88
N ILE A 317 -74.32 45.21 -137.92
CA ILE A 317 -74.17 46.36 -137.01
C ILE A 317 -74.47 45.92 -135.58
N LEU A 318 -75.63 45.31 -135.34
CA LEU A 318 -76.03 44.82 -134.01
C LEU A 318 -75.03 43.82 -133.41
N ILE A 319 -74.38 42.99 -134.22
CA ILE A 319 -73.32 42.07 -133.76
C ILE A 319 -72.09 42.84 -133.25
N ARG A 320 -71.69 43.94 -133.90
CA ARG A 320 -70.58 44.80 -133.43
C ARG A 320 -70.97 45.55 -132.16
N ASP A 321 -72.17 46.09 -132.10
CA ASP A 321 -72.66 46.81 -130.92
C ASP A 321 -72.71 45.87 -129.69
N CYS A 322 -73.22 44.64 -129.87
CA CYS A 322 -73.20 43.61 -128.83
C CYS A 322 -71.78 43.15 -128.45
N GLN A 323 -70.81 43.21 -129.36
CA GLN A 323 -69.41 42.88 -129.08
C GLN A 323 -68.78 43.97 -128.18
N VAL A 324 -68.95 45.25 -128.52
CA VAL A 324 -68.45 46.38 -127.71
C VAL A 324 -69.11 46.42 -126.32
N ILE A 325 -70.39 46.07 -126.22
CA ILE A 325 -71.10 45.96 -124.93
C ILE A 325 -70.54 44.82 -124.06
N ARG A 326 -70.10 43.69 -124.66
CA ARG A 326 -69.37 42.65 -123.91
C ARG A 326 -68.02 43.16 -123.44
N GLU A 327 -67.17 43.66 -124.35
CA GLU A 327 -65.81 44.10 -124.05
C GLU A 327 -65.78 45.20 -122.96
N THR A 328 -66.71 46.15 -123.00
CA THR A 328 -66.84 47.18 -121.95
C THR A 328 -67.30 46.64 -120.60
N LYS A 329 -68.11 45.56 -120.56
CA LYS A 329 -68.48 44.87 -119.32
C LYS A 329 -67.37 43.97 -118.79
N GLU A 330 -66.62 43.33 -119.67
CA GLU A 330 -65.48 42.48 -119.34
C GLU A 330 -64.35 43.31 -118.70
N ASN A 331 -64.08 44.51 -119.24
CA ASN A 331 -63.16 45.49 -118.65
C ASN A 331 -63.63 46.00 -117.27
N GLN A 332 -64.93 46.23 -117.07
CA GLN A 332 -65.46 46.58 -115.73
C GLN A 332 -65.28 45.44 -114.71
N ILE A 333 -65.34 44.18 -115.16
CA ILE A 333 -65.10 43.01 -114.30
C ILE A 333 -63.62 42.86 -113.95
N THR A 334 -62.69 43.09 -114.90
CA THR A 334 -61.24 43.00 -114.62
C THR A 334 -60.76 44.14 -113.72
N GLU A 335 -61.28 45.36 -113.87
CA GLU A 335 -60.98 46.48 -112.99
C GLU A 335 -61.49 46.24 -111.56
N LEU A 336 -62.73 45.76 -111.40
CA LEU A 336 -63.26 45.39 -110.07
C LEU A 336 -62.48 44.24 -109.41
N LYS A 337 -62.06 43.22 -110.18
CA LYS A 337 -61.19 42.15 -109.68
C LYS A 337 -59.87 42.72 -109.18
N LYS A 338 -59.19 43.54 -109.97
CA LYS A 338 -57.93 44.18 -109.60
C LYS A 338 -58.04 45.01 -108.31
N MET A 339 -59.13 45.76 -108.12
CA MET A 339 -59.38 46.50 -106.89
C MET A 339 -59.60 45.58 -105.67
N CYS A 340 -60.30 44.45 -105.86
CA CYS A 340 -60.46 43.44 -104.80
C CYS A 340 -59.12 42.76 -104.46
N GLU A 341 -58.36 42.36 -105.47
CA GLU A 341 -57.04 41.74 -105.36
C GLU A 341 -56.08 42.67 -104.60
N GLN A 342 -55.98 43.94 -104.98
CA GLN A 342 -55.19 44.96 -104.26
C GLN A 342 -55.67 45.18 -102.82
N SER A 343 -56.98 45.10 -102.55
CA SER A 343 -57.51 45.19 -101.18
C SER A 343 -57.20 43.94 -100.34
N THR A 344 -57.15 42.75 -100.94
CA THR A 344 -56.73 41.52 -100.24
C THR A 344 -55.21 41.46 -100.05
N GLU A 345 -54.44 41.94 -101.02
CA GLU A 345 -52.98 41.93 -101.00
C GLU A 345 -52.44 42.94 -99.99
N SER A 346 -53.02 44.15 -99.91
CA SER A 346 -52.69 45.11 -98.85
C SER A 346 -53.06 44.61 -97.45
N LEU A 347 -54.24 43.99 -97.28
CA LEU A 347 -54.64 43.34 -96.03
C LEU A 347 -53.68 42.20 -95.64
N ASN A 348 -53.25 41.38 -96.60
CA ASN A 348 -52.30 40.29 -96.38
C ASN A 348 -50.92 40.83 -95.96
N ASN A 349 -50.39 41.83 -96.66
CA ASN A 349 -49.13 42.51 -96.31
C ASN A 349 -49.16 43.05 -94.86
N ASP A 350 -50.29 43.57 -94.39
CA ASP A 350 -50.42 44.06 -93.02
C ASP A 350 -50.60 42.96 -91.97
N TRP A 351 -51.10 41.77 -92.35
CA TRP A 351 -51.04 40.58 -91.48
C TRP A 351 -49.65 39.95 -91.44
N GLU A 352 -48.93 39.89 -92.56
CA GLU A 352 -47.54 39.42 -92.63
C GLU A 352 -46.62 40.32 -91.80
N LYS A 353 -46.75 41.66 -91.87
CA LYS A 353 -46.02 42.58 -90.97
C LYS A 353 -46.34 42.34 -89.50
N LYS A 354 -47.61 42.13 -89.14
CA LYS A 354 -48.00 41.81 -87.75
C LYS A 354 -47.40 40.47 -87.29
N LEU A 355 -47.38 39.46 -88.16
CA LEU A 355 -46.78 38.17 -87.89
C LEU A 355 -45.26 38.30 -87.70
N HIS A 356 -44.55 38.98 -88.60
CA HIS A 356 -43.12 39.21 -88.49
C HIS A 356 -42.75 40.03 -87.24
N ASN A 357 -43.52 41.07 -86.89
CA ASN A 357 -43.31 41.84 -85.67
C ASN A 357 -43.56 40.98 -84.41
N ALA A 358 -44.60 40.16 -84.40
CA ALA A 358 -44.88 39.24 -83.29
C ALA A 358 -43.80 38.16 -83.15
N VAL A 359 -43.31 37.61 -84.26
CA VAL A 359 -42.18 36.65 -84.26
C VAL A 359 -40.90 37.33 -83.76
N ALA A 360 -40.59 38.55 -84.22
CA ALA A 360 -39.39 39.28 -83.79
C ALA A 360 -39.41 39.63 -82.30
N GLU A 361 -40.55 40.05 -81.75
CA GLU A 361 -40.71 40.27 -80.31
C GLU A 361 -40.65 38.94 -79.52
N MET A 362 -41.27 37.85 -80.01
CA MET A 362 -41.13 36.51 -79.40
C MET A 362 -39.69 35.98 -79.42
N GLU A 363 -38.92 36.24 -80.48
CA GLU A 363 -37.50 35.86 -80.57
C GLU A 363 -36.62 36.70 -79.65
N LYS A 364 -36.95 37.99 -79.48
CA LYS A 364 -36.31 38.92 -78.55
C LYS A 364 -36.63 38.59 -77.08
N GLU A 365 -37.89 38.28 -76.76
CA GLU A 365 -38.28 37.76 -75.44
C GLU A 365 -37.58 36.44 -75.12
N LYS A 366 -37.52 35.51 -76.09
CA LYS A 366 -36.75 34.26 -75.97
C LYS A 366 -35.27 34.52 -75.73
N PHE A 367 -34.66 35.48 -76.43
CA PHE A 367 -33.25 35.86 -76.22
C PHE A 367 -33.04 36.45 -74.82
N GLU A 368 -33.89 37.38 -74.38
CA GLU A 368 -33.76 38.03 -73.08
C GLU A 368 -34.03 37.06 -71.92
N LEU A 369 -34.97 36.12 -72.08
CA LEU A 369 -35.18 35.00 -71.14
C LEU A 369 -33.98 34.04 -71.12
N GLN A 370 -33.39 33.71 -72.28
CA GLN A 370 -32.19 32.87 -72.35
C GLN A 370 -30.99 33.56 -71.68
N LYS A 371 -30.85 34.88 -71.87
CA LYS A 371 -29.84 35.73 -71.23
C LYS A 371 -30.05 35.77 -69.71
N GLN A 372 -31.25 36.08 -69.23
CA GLN A 372 -31.60 36.06 -67.81
C GLN A 372 -31.35 34.68 -67.18
N HIS A 373 -31.60 33.60 -67.91
CA HIS A 373 -31.28 32.24 -67.45
C HIS A 373 -29.77 32.01 -67.35
N THR A 374 -28.96 32.47 -68.30
CA THR A 374 -27.49 32.41 -68.18
C THR A 374 -26.94 33.30 -67.07
N GLU A 375 -27.50 34.50 -66.86
CA GLU A 375 -27.17 35.40 -65.76
C GLU A 375 -27.52 34.76 -64.41
N THR A 376 -28.72 34.17 -64.27
CA THR A 376 -29.13 33.43 -63.05
C THR A 376 -28.24 32.21 -62.78
N ILE A 377 -27.84 31.46 -63.82
CA ILE A 377 -26.88 30.35 -63.67
C ILE A 377 -25.52 30.87 -63.21
N GLN A 378 -25.04 31.98 -63.78
CA GLN A 378 -23.77 32.58 -63.40
C GLN A 378 -23.79 33.11 -61.96
N GLU A 379 -24.83 33.83 -61.54
CA GLU A 379 -25.03 34.23 -60.13
C GLU A 379 -25.09 33.03 -59.18
N LEU A 380 -25.76 31.93 -59.59
CA LEU A 380 -25.82 30.71 -58.79
C LEU A 380 -24.46 30.00 -58.69
N LEU A 381 -23.65 30.01 -59.75
CA LEU A 381 -22.28 29.51 -59.73
C LEU A 381 -21.37 30.40 -58.89
N GLU A 382 -21.51 31.73 -58.99
CA GLU A 382 -20.71 32.71 -58.26
C GLU A 382 -21.04 32.73 -56.77
N ASP A 383 -22.30 32.71 -56.34
CA ASP A 383 -22.65 32.49 -54.93
C ASP A 383 -22.24 31.10 -54.45
N THR A 384 -22.30 30.06 -55.30
CA THR A 384 -21.77 28.74 -54.93
C THR A 384 -20.25 28.79 -54.75
N ASN A 385 -19.52 29.56 -55.57
CA ASN A 385 -18.07 29.71 -55.49
C ASN A 385 -17.65 30.68 -54.36
N VAL A 386 -18.46 31.67 -54.01
CA VAL A 386 -18.28 32.51 -52.81
C VAL A 386 -18.58 31.70 -51.56
N ARG A 387 -19.60 30.82 -51.58
CA ARG A 387 -19.80 29.81 -50.53
C ARG A 387 -18.76 28.70 -50.56
N LEU A 388 -18.07 28.48 -51.68
CA LEU A 388 -16.90 27.61 -51.77
C LEU A 388 -15.76 28.36 -51.06
N ASN A 389 -15.28 29.50 -51.52
CA ASN A 389 -14.29 30.36 -50.81
C ASN A 389 -14.72 30.91 -49.42
N LYS A 390 -15.95 30.62 -48.97
CA LYS A 390 -16.47 30.80 -47.61
C LYS A 390 -16.71 29.49 -46.84
N MET A 391 -16.81 28.32 -47.46
CA MET A 391 -16.67 27.03 -46.77
C MET A 391 -15.27 26.43 -46.91
N GLU A 392 -14.63 26.43 -48.10
CA GLU A 392 -13.23 26.92 -48.35
C GLU A 392 -12.99 28.38 -47.89
N GLY A 393 -13.80 28.81 -46.95
CA GLY A 393 -13.53 29.81 -45.96
C GLY A 393 -14.12 29.56 -44.56
N GLU A 394 -14.42 28.31 -44.16
CA GLU A 394 -14.98 27.81 -42.87
C GLU A 394 -14.44 26.41 -42.33
N TYR A 395 -13.35 25.78 -42.87
CA TYR A 395 -12.41 24.80 -42.19
C TYR A 395 -10.79 24.87 -42.28
N MET A 396 -10.05 25.95 -42.70
CA MET A 396 -8.63 26.49 -42.89
C MET A 396 -7.91 27.64 -42.06
N VAL A 397 -8.53 28.30 -41.04
CA VAL A 397 -7.93 29.20 -39.96
C VAL A 397 -7.87 28.94 -38.33
N GLN A 398 -8.36 28.11 -37.30
CA GLN A 398 -8.97 26.83 -36.67
C GLN A 398 -8.33 25.40 -36.58
N THR A 399 -8.19 24.46 -37.51
CA THR A 399 -7.14 23.41 -37.46
C THR A 399 -5.72 24.02 -37.46
N GLN A 400 -5.58 25.34 -37.59
CA GLN A 400 -4.46 26.16 -37.11
C GLN A 400 -4.60 26.36 -35.59
N SER A 401 -5.80 26.62 -35.07
CA SER A 401 -6.14 26.54 -33.63
C SER A 401 -6.09 25.09 -33.07
N THR A 402 -6.31 24.02 -33.84
CA THR A 402 -6.06 22.63 -33.42
C THR A 402 -4.60 22.29 -33.60
N ASN A 403 -3.89 22.77 -34.63
CA ASN A 403 -2.42 22.69 -34.69
C ASN A 403 -1.77 23.54 -33.57
N HIS A 404 -2.44 24.59 -33.08
CA HIS A 404 -2.01 25.42 -31.95
C HIS A 404 -2.30 24.70 -30.63
N MET A 405 -3.51 24.15 -30.46
CA MET A 405 -3.89 23.31 -29.33
C MET A 405 -3.05 22.03 -29.28
N ILE A 406 -2.72 21.42 -30.42
CA ILE A 406 -1.77 20.30 -30.54
C ILE A 406 -0.40 20.77 -30.05
N LYS A 407 0.11 21.93 -30.49
CA LYS A 407 1.39 22.48 -29.99
C LYS A 407 1.36 22.84 -28.50
N GLU A 408 0.23 23.30 -27.97
CA GLU A 408 0.05 23.56 -26.54
C GLU A 408 0.00 22.25 -25.75
N LEU A 409 -0.67 21.22 -26.26
CA LEU A 409 -0.69 19.87 -25.69
C LEU A 409 0.68 19.19 -25.78
N GLU A 410 1.39 19.31 -26.91
CA GLU A 410 2.78 18.86 -27.08
C GLU A 410 3.71 19.56 -26.09
N GLY A 411 3.59 20.88 -25.95
CA GLY A 411 4.34 21.67 -24.96
C GLY A 411 4.00 21.27 -23.52
N ARG A 412 2.72 21.02 -23.21
CA ARG A 412 2.27 20.56 -21.89
C ARG A 412 2.75 19.13 -21.59
N VAL A 413 2.77 18.24 -22.59
CA VAL A 413 3.35 16.89 -22.48
C VAL A 413 4.86 16.97 -22.27
N GLN A 414 5.58 17.83 -22.99
CA GLN A 414 7.02 18.05 -22.76
C GLN A 414 7.28 18.59 -21.35
N GLN A 415 6.48 19.55 -20.86
CA GLN A 415 6.56 20.06 -19.50
C GLN A 415 6.31 18.94 -18.47
N LEU A 416 5.21 18.21 -18.59
CA LEU A 416 4.86 17.10 -17.68
C LEU A 416 5.91 15.98 -17.71
N THR A 417 6.54 15.73 -18.86
CA THR A 417 7.67 14.79 -18.98
C THR A 417 8.86 15.29 -18.17
N GLY A 418 9.25 16.56 -18.33
CA GLY A 418 10.33 17.17 -17.54
C GLY A 418 10.03 17.25 -16.04
N GLU A 419 8.77 17.47 -15.65
CA GLU A 419 8.32 17.43 -14.24
C GLU A 419 8.42 16.00 -13.67
N ALA A 420 8.03 14.99 -14.45
CA ALA A 420 8.15 13.58 -14.09
C ALA A 420 9.62 13.10 -13.99
N GLU A 421 10.49 13.55 -14.90
CA GLU A 421 11.94 13.29 -14.86
C GLU A 421 12.60 13.94 -13.65
N ASN A 422 12.27 15.20 -13.34
CA ASN A 422 12.75 15.89 -12.13
C ASN A 422 12.26 15.18 -10.85
N SER A 423 11.00 14.74 -10.80
CA SER A 423 10.46 13.94 -9.71
C SER A 423 11.16 12.56 -9.59
N ASN A 424 11.55 11.94 -10.70
CA ASN A 424 12.34 10.71 -10.70
C ASN A 424 13.76 10.95 -10.15
N LEU A 425 14.43 12.01 -10.60
CA LEU A 425 15.76 12.40 -10.10
C LEU A 425 15.75 12.74 -8.58
N GLN A 426 14.69 13.39 -8.09
CA GLN A 426 14.49 13.61 -6.65
C GLN A 426 14.31 12.29 -5.88
N ARG A 427 13.50 11.36 -6.39
CA ARG A 427 13.33 10.01 -5.81
C ARG A 427 14.64 9.21 -5.81
N GLN A 428 15.48 9.34 -6.83
CA GLN A 428 16.82 8.73 -6.87
C GLN A 428 17.73 9.30 -5.78
N LYS A 429 17.78 10.64 -5.61
CA LYS A 429 18.55 11.28 -4.53
C LYS A 429 18.09 10.84 -3.14
N LEU A 430 16.79 10.88 -2.87
CA LEU A 430 16.21 10.40 -1.60
C LEU A 430 16.51 8.91 -1.35
N THR A 431 16.59 8.08 -2.40
CA THR A 431 16.98 6.67 -2.30
C THR A 431 18.47 6.53 -1.95
N GLN A 432 19.35 7.36 -2.52
CA GLN A 432 20.77 7.39 -2.14
C GLN A 432 20.96 7.87 -0.70
N GLU A 433 20.34 8.98 -0.31
CA GLU A 433 20.39 9.51 1.06
C GLU A 433 19.88 8.49 2.08
N LYS A 434 18.80 7.77 1.75
CA LYS A 434 18.31 6.64 2.55
C LYS A 434 19.37 5.54 2.69
N LEU A 435 20.00 5.10 1.61
CA LEU A 435 21.04 4.05 1.65
C LEU A 435 22.29 4.49 2.44
N GLU A 436 22.61 5.79 2.43
CA GLU A 436 23.69 6.36 3.22
C GLU A 436 23.34 6.43 4.72
N LEU A 437 22.10 6.81 5.07
CA LEU A 437 21.58 6.76 6.43
C LEU A 437 21.48 5.32 6.96
N GLU A 438 21.02 4.37 6.15
CA GLU A 438 21.00 2.94 6.48
C GLU A 438 22.42 2.40 6.72
N ARG A 439 23.41 2.83 5.94
CA ARG A 439 24.84 2.50 6.16
C ARG A 439 25.35 3.07 7.49
N CYS A 440 25.07 4.32 7.80
CA CYS A 440 25.45 4.94 9.08
C CYS A 440 24.80 4.23 10.27
N TYR A 441 23.49 3.95 10.21
CA TYR A 441 22.79 3.15 11.21
C TYR A 441 23.36 1.72 11.33
N GLN A 442 23.83 1.14 10.23
CA GLN A 442 24.50 -0.15 10.25
C GLN A 442 25.79 -0.10 11.07
N MET A 443 26.65 0.92 10.85
CA MET A 443 27.90 1.13 11.58
C MET A 443 27.68 1.38 13.07
N THR A 444 26.83 2.33 13.45
CA THR A 444 26.62 2.69 14.87
C THR A 444 26.06 1.54 15.71
N CYS A 445 25.30 0.63 15.11
CA CYS A 445 24.86 -0.59 15.80
C CYS A 445 26.00 -1.60 16.01
N SER A 446 26.95 -1.70 15.07
CA SER A 446 28.15 -2.55 15.23
C SER A 446 29.05 -1.99 16.34
N GLU A 447 29.26 -0.68 16.37
CA GLU A 447 29.96 0.04 17.45
C GLU A 447 29.28 -0.21 18.81
N LEU A 448 27.95 -0.05 18.87
CA LEU A 448 27.16 -0.32 20.07
C LEU A 448 27.28 -1.78 20.53
N GLN A 449 27.34 -2.73 19.59
CA GLN A 449 27.55 -4.13 19.90
C GLN A 449 28.97 -4.39 20.42
N GLU A 450 29.99 -3.79 19.82
CA GLU A 450 31.39 -3.85 20.28
C GLU A 450 31.51 -3.33 21.71
N LEU A 451 30.95 -2.15 22.00
CA LEU A 451 30.87 -1.59 23.34
C LEU A 451 30.10 -2.51 24.31
N LYS A 452 28.95 -3.08 23.88
CA LYS A 452 28.19 -4.04 24.70
C LYS A 452 29.02 -5.28 25.05
N THR A 453 29.76 -5.83 24.09
CA THR A 453 30.63 -7.00 24.32
C THR A 453 31.85 -6.64 25.17
N ARG A 454 32.49 -5.48 24.96
CA ARG A 454 33.60 -5.00 25.79
C ARG A 454 33.17 -4.70 27.23
N ARG A 455 31.96 -4.17 27.43
CA ARG A 455 31.33 -4.01 28.75
C ARG A 455 31.11 -5.36 29.43
N ASN A 456 30.63 -6.37 28.70
CA ASN A 456 30.44 -7.71 29.25
C ASN A 456 31.79 -8.38 29.61
N ILE A 457 32.81 -8.20 28.78
CA ILE A 457 34.19 -8.64 29.05
C ILE A 457 34.69 -8.05 30.38
N LEU A 458 34.67 -6.71 30.51
CA LEU A 458 35.05 -5.99 31.73
C LEU A 458 34.20 -6.40 32.95
N HIS A 459 32.92 -6.70 32.76
CA HIS A 459 32.03 -7.11 33.86
C HIS A 459 32.48 -8.44 34.49
N LYS A 460 32.75 -9.49 33.69
CA LYS A 460 33.21 -10.77 34.25
C LYS A 460 34.67 -10.71 34.71
N GLU A 461 35.50 -9.80 34.18
CA GLU A 461 36.82 -9.50 34.76
C GLU A 461 36.69 -8.95 36.19
N LYS A 462 35.77 -8.01 36.41
CA LYS A 462 35.42 -7.54 37.76
C LYS A 462 34.92 -8.69 38.64
N GLU A 463 34.06 -9.58 38.13
CA GLU A 463 33.53 -10.71 38.90
C GLU A 463 34.63 -11.73 39.27
N HIS A 464 35.53 -12.08 38.35
CA HIS A 464 36.70 -12.91 38.67
C HIS A 464 37.56 -12.24 39.75
N LEU A 465 37.90 -10.97 39.59
CA LEU A 465 38.72 -10.24 40.57
C LEU A 465 38.05 -10.14 41.95
N VAL A 466 36.73 -9.95 42.01
CA VAL A 466 35.96 -9.98 43.28
C VAL A 466 35.97 -11.39 43.89
N ASN A 467 35.77 -12.44 43.10
CA ASN A 467 35.84 -13.83 43.58
C ASN A 467 37.25 -14.18 44.10
N ASP A 468 38.31 -13.72 43.44
CA ASP A 468 39.69 -13.91 43.86
C ASP A 468 39.98 -13.17 45.17
N TYR A 469 39.50 -11.92 45.33
CA TYR A 469 39.59 -11.20 46.60
C TYR A 469 38.80 -11.91 47.70
N GLU A 470 37.59 -12.40 47.44
CA GLU A 470 36.81 -13.17 48.41
C GLU A 470 37.52 -14.47 48.82
N GLN A 471 38.12 -15.21 47.87
CA GLN A 471 38.88 -16.41 48.17
C GLN A 471 40.13 -16.09 49.01
N ASN A 472 40.87 -15.03 48.67
CA ASN A 472 42.01 -14.58 49.47
C ASN A 472 41.58 -14.16 50.89
N VAL A 473 40.46 -13.46 51.06
CA VAL A 473 39.90 -13.11 52.38
C VAL A 473 39.45 -14.35 53.16
N LYS A 474 38.83 -15.34 52.49
CA LYS A 474 38.45 -16.63 53.11
C LYS A 474 39.69 -17.43 53.55
N LEU A 475 40.76 -17.46 52.76
CA LEU A 475 42.04 -18.09 53.10
C LEU A 475 42.75 -17.36 54.26
N LEU A 476 42.81 -16.02 54.23
CA LEU A 476 43.34 -15.21 55.32
C LEU A 476 42.57 -15.42 56.63
N LYS A 477 41.24 -15.48 56.55
CA LYS A 477 40.39 -15.79 57.71
C LYS A 477 40.62 -17.21 58.24
N THR A 478 40.63 -18.22 57.36
CA THR A 478 40.90 -19.61 57.76
C THR A 478 42.29 -19.74 58.40
N LYS A 479 43.29 -19.03 57.89
CA LYS A 479 44.62 -18.96 58.50
C LYS A 479 44.55 -18.31 59.88
N TYR A 480 43.93 -17.13 60.00
CA TYR A 480 43.78 -16.43 61.28
C TYR A 480 43.02 -17.25 62.33
N ASP A 481 41.96 -17.95 61.93
CA ASP A 481 41.21 -18.87 62.78
C ASP A 481 42.09 -20.08 63.20
N SER A 482 42.99 -20.57 62.32
CA SER A 482 43.96 -21.62 62.67
C SER A 482 45.10 -21.12 63.57
N ASP A 483 45.62 -19.90 63.35
CA ASP A 483 46.63 -19.25 64.17
C ASP A 483 46.06 -18.98 65.59
N ILE A 484 44.79 -18.56 65.69
CA ILE A 484 44.04 -18.45 66.95
C ILE A 484 43.87 -19.81 67.63
N ASN A 485 43.55 -20.87 66.90
CA ASN A 485 43.35 -22.19 67.50
C ASN A 485 44.66 -22.83 67.96
N LEU A 486 45.78 -22.56 67.26
CA LEU A 486 47.12 -22.90 67.72
C LEU A 486 47.47 -22.12 68.99
N LEU A 487 47.22 -20.81 69.03
CA LEU A 487 47.46 -20.00 70.23
C LEU A 487 46.60 -20.45 71.43
N LYS A 488 45.34 -20.84 71.20
CA LYS A 488 44.49 -21.48 72.22
C LYS A 488 45.05 -22.82 72.70
N GLN A 489 45.61 -23.63 71.79
CA GLN A 489 46.25 -24.89 72.13
C GLN A 489 47.53 -24.67 72.95
N GLU A 490 48.35 -23.68 72.60
CA GLU A 490 49.52 -23.27 73.38
C GLU A 490 49.12 -22.72 74.76
N HIS A 491 48.07 -21.91 74.85
CA HIS A 491 47.50 -21.47 76.12
C HIS A 491 46.96 -22.64 76.95
N ALA A 492 46.30 -23.64 76.35
CA ALA A 492 45.82 -24.83 77.04
C ALA A 492 46.98 -25.72 77.53
N LEU A 493 48.04 -25.88 76.73
CA LEU A 493 49.26 -26.61 77.12
C LEU A 493 50.05 -25.85 78.20
N SER A 494 50.08 -24.51 78.16
CA SER A 494 50.68 -23.67 79.18
C SER A 494 49.88 -23.72 80.49
N ALA A 495 48.54 -23.62 80.40
CA ALA A 495 47.63 -23.78 81.53
C ALA A 495 47.70 -25.19 82.14
N SER A 496 47.87 -26.22 81.33
CA SER A 496 48.11 -27.60 81.80
C SER A 496 49.46 -27.72 82.51
N LYS A 497 50.52 -27.08 82.02
CA LYS A 497 51.82 -27.05 82.71
C LYS A 497 51.75 -26.27 84.04
N THR A 498 51.07 -25.12 84.09
CA THR A 498 50.87 -24.41 85.35
C THR A 498 49.94 -25.18 86.29
N SER A 499 48.94 -25.91 85.76
CA SER A 499 48.11 -26.82 86.55
C SER A 499 48.92 -27.96 87.15
N GLY A 500 49.87 -28.56 86.43
CA GLY A 500 50.77 -29.58 86.97
C GLY A 500 51.68 -29.02 88.08
N VAL A 501 52.22 -27.81 87.90
CA VAL A 501 52.98 -27.11 88.96
C VAL A 501 52.08 -26.74 90.15
N ILE A 502 50.79 -26.47 89.92
CA ILE A 502 49.81 -26.29 91.00
C ILE A 502 49.52 -27.63 91.69
N GLU A 503 49.37 -28.74 90.97
CA GLU A 503 49.21 -30.08 91.56
C GLU A 503 50.45 -30.49 92.37
N ASP A 504 51.67 -30.20 91.90
CA ASP A 504 52.91 -30.39 92.66
C ASP A 504 52.90 -29.56 93.97
N LEU A 505 52.51 -28.28 93.89
CA LEU A 505 52.40 -27.41 95.06
C LEU A 505 51.26 -27.84 96.00
N GLU A 506 50.13 -28.30 95.48
CA GLU A 506 49.01 -28.84 96.25
C GLU A 506 49.39 -30.17 96.91
N GLN A 507 50.21 -31.00 96.28
CA GLN A 507 50.74 -32.24 96.85
C GLN A 507 51.73 -31.93 97.98
N ASN A 508 52.60 -30.93 97.83
CA ASN A 508 53.45 -30.41 98.92
C ASN A 508 52.59 -29.83 100.07
N ILE A 509 51.53 -29.07 99.75
CA ILE A 509 50.55 -28.58 100.73
C ILE A 509 49.82 -29.74 101.40
N CYS A 510 49.56 -30.85 100.70
CA CYS A 510 48.95 -32.05 101.29
C CYS A 510 49.92 -32.76 102.25
N GLN A 511 51.21 -32.86 101.94
CA GLN A 511 52.22 -33.37 102.87
C GLN A 511 52.33 -32.50 104.14
N LEU A 512 52.34 -31.17 103.98
CA LEU A 512 52.30 -30.22 105.11
C LEU A 512 50.98 -30.32 105.90
N LYS A 513 49.84 -30.48 105.23
CA LYS A 513 48.54 -30.76 105.88
C LYS A 513 48.55 -32.10 106.62
N GLN A 514 49.30 -33.10 106.15
CA GLN A 514 49.43 -34.40 106.81
C GLN A 514 50.21 -34.26 108.12
N GLN A 515 51.32 -33.52 108.11
CA GLN A 515 52.07 -33.15 109.34
C GLN A 515 51.21 -32.31 110.30
N ILE A 516 50.43 -31.35 109.78
CA ILE A 516 49.47 -30.58 110.58
C ILE A 516 48.35 -31.49 111.12
N GLN A 517 47.88 -32.49 110.37
CA GLN A 517 46.86 -33.45 110.84
C GLN A 517 47.39 -34.39 111.92
N GLU A 518 48.66 -34.78 111.89
CA GLU A 518 49.27 -35.56 112.98
C GLU A 518 49.36 -34.74 114.28
N LEU A 519 49.72 -33.45 114.17
CA LEU A 519 49.71 -32.50 115.30
C LEU A 519 48.28 -32.16 115.78
N GLU A 520 47.33 -31.98 114.85
CA GLU A 520 45.91 -31.78 115.18
C GLU A 520 45.28 -33.04 115.77
N LEU A 521 45.73 -34.25 115.41
CA LEU A 521 45.22 -35.49 116.00
C LEU A 521 45.64 -35.61 117.47
N GLN A 522 46.89 -35.27 117.78
CA GLN A 522 47.37 -35.13 119.16
C GLN A 522 46.55 -34.10 119.95
N ARG A 523 46.16 -32.98 119.31
CA ARG A 523 45.34 -31.92 119.94
C ARG A 523 43.85 -32.27 120.07
N LYS A 524 43.24 -32.88 119.06
CA LYS A 524 41.81 -33.26 119.03
C LYS A 524 41.51 -34.41 119.98
N GLN A 525 42.48 -35.27 120.26
CA GLN A 525 42.39 -36.25 121.35
C GLN A 525 42.24 -35.57 122.73
N GLN A 526 42.66 -34.31 122.88
CA GLN A 526 42.54 -33.52 124.11
C GLN A 526 41.22 -32.72 124.18
N GLU A 527 40.68 -32.28 123.04
CA GLU A 527 39.40 -31.53 122.96
C GLU A 527 38.17 -32.45 123.01
N LYS A 528 38.26 -33.66 122.45
CA LYS A 528 37.14 -34.62 122.39
C LYS A 528 36.68 -35.14 123.76
N ASP A 529 37.57 -35.09 124.75
CA ASP A 529 37.27 -35.41 126.15
C ASP A 529 36.46 -34.30 126.86
N GLN A 530 36.30 -33.12 126.24
CA GLN A 530 35.49 -32.00 126.76
C GLN A 530 34.13 -31.87 126.07
N GLU A 531 34.07 -31.91 124.74
CA GLU A 531 32.85 -31.53 123.98
C GLU A 531 31.64 -32.44 124.25
N ASN A 532 31.87 -33.72 124.53
CA ASN A 532 30.82 -34.73 124.79
C ASN A 532 29.85 -34.38 125.94
N LYS A 533 30.16 -33.37 126.78
CA LYS A 533 29.26 -32.89 127.84
C LYS A 533 28.13 -31.97 127.36
N PHE A 534 28.29 -31.23 126.27
CA PHE A 534 27.40 -30.10 125.96
C PHE A 534 26.23 -30.43 125.01
N HIS A 535 26.37 -31.40 124.10
CA HIS A 535 25.42 -31.54 122.99
C HIS A 535 24.00 -32.00 123.43
N MET A 536 23.83 -32.60 124.61
CA MET A 536 22.54 -33.17 125.01
C MET A 536 21.43 -32.13 125.26
N GLU A 537 21.76 -30.88 125.57
CA GLU A 537 20.79 -29.87 126.03
C GLU A 537 19.97 -29.21 124.89
N ARG A 538 20.54 -29.08 123.69
CA ARG A 538 20.02 -28.16 122.65
C ARG A 538 18.69 -28.57 122.02
N ASN A 539 18.39 -29.87 121.92
CA ASN A 539 17.45 -30.38 120.92
C ASN A 539 15.95 -30.13 121.20
N HIS A 540 15.58 -29.60 122.38
CA HIS A 540 14.18 -29.64 122.84
C HIS A 540 13.26 -28.53 122.29
N LEU A 541 13.79 -27.36 121.91
CA LEU A 541 13.02 -26.10 121.90
C LEU A 541 12.35 -25.68 120.56
N LYS A 542 12.75 -26.25 119.41
CA LYS A 542 12.46 -25.63 118.09
C LYS A 542 10.99 -25.76 117.60
N HIS A 543 10.26 -26.79 118.01
CA HIS A 543 9.16 -27.36 117.21
C HIS A 543 7.82 -26.60 117.19
N THR A 544 7.67 -25.49 117.93
CA THR A 544 6.35 -25.01 118.37
C THR A 544 5.68 -23.94 117.48
N TYR A 545 6.40 -23.27 116.57
CA TYR A 545 5.96 -21.95 116.04
C TYR A 545 5.23 -21.93 114.68
N GLU A 546 5.32 -22.97 113.84
CA GLU A 546 5.13 -22.82 112.38
C GLU A 546 3.67 -22.81 111.86
N LYS A 547 2.67 -23.16 112.67
CA LYS A 547 1.35 -23.64 112.18
C LYS A 547 0.29 -22.57 111.78
N LYS A 548 0.60 -21.27 111.70
CA LYS A 548 -0.42 -20.20 111.88
C LYS A 548 -0.77 -19.30 110.67
N VAL A 549 -0.35 -19.63 109.44
CA VAL A 549 -0.20 -18.64 108.34
C VAL A 549 -1.16 -18.80 107.13
N HIS A 550 -1.94 -19.88 107.02
CA HIS A 550 -2.30 -20.44 105.69
C HIS A 550 -3.67 -20.07 105.07
N GLU A 551 -4.52 -19.22 105.68
CA GLU A 551 -5.99 -19.29 105.44
C GLU A 551 -6.67 -18.16 104.60
N LEU A 552 -5.96 -17.13 104.12
CA LEU A 552 -6.60 -15.83 103.72
C LEU A 552 -6.83 -15.54 102.20
N GLN A 553 -6.56 -16.45 101.27
CA GLN A 553 -6.19 -16.06 99.88
C GLN A 553 -7.29 -16.12 98.77
N SER A 554 -8.55 -16.48 99.05
CA SER A 554 -9.37 -17.24 98.07
C SER A 554 -10.51 -16.55 97.25
N GLU A 555 -10.86 -15.27 97.41
CA GLU A 555 -12.20 -14.77 96.99
C GLU A 555 -12.31 -13.95 95.67
N LEU A 556 -11.23 -13.69 94.92
CA LEU A 556 -11.17 -12.52 94.00
C LEU A 556 -11.82 -12.66 92.59
N ASP A 557 -11.95 -13.85 92.01
CA ASP A 557 -11.85 -14.00 90.54
C ASP A 557 -13.16 -13.90 89.69
N LYS A 558 -14.29 -13.44 90.22
CA LYS A 558 -15.62 -13.87 89.71
C LYS A 558 -16.40 -12.95 88.73
N GLU A 559 -15.90 -11.78 88.32
CA GLU A 559 -16.77 -10.66 87.88
C GLU A 559 -16.75 -10.28 86.36
N LYS A 560 -16.23 -11.12 85.45
CA LYS A 560 -15.78 -10.65 84.10
C LYS A 560 -16.64 -10.95 82.86
N GLU A 561 -17.72 -11.74 82.91
CA GLU A 561 -18.20 -12.45 81.70
C GLU A 561 -19.29 -11.78 80.82
N ASP A 562 -20.00 -10.74 81.28
CA ASP A 562 -21.39 -10.49 80.80
C ASP A 562 -21.57 -9.64 79.50
N ALA A 563 -20.52 -9.09 78.91
CA ALA A 563 -20.64 -7.94 77.98
C ALA A 563 -21.11 -8.24 76.52
N GLN A 564 -21.08 -9.49 76.07
CA GLN A 564 -20.92 -9.84 74.63
C GLN A 564 -22.14 -9.65 73.68
N ARG A 565 -23.34 -9.26 74.16
CA ARG A 565 -24.63 -9.68 73.54
C ARG A 565 -25.41 -8.70 72.62
N LYS A 566 -24.89 -7.51 72.27
CA LYS A 566 -25.75 -6.39 71.74
C LYS A 566 -25.86 -6.15 70.21
N ILE A 567 -25.05 -6.78 69.35
CA ILE A 567 -24.81 -6.26 67.97
C ILE A 567 -25.87 -6.65 66.91
N HIS A 568 -26.56 -7.79 67.07
CA HIS A 568 -27.23 -8.51 65.97
C HIS A 568 -28.68 -8.03 65.66
N LYS A 569 -28.91 -6.73 65.40
CA LYS A 569 -30.29 -6.16 65.32
C LYS A 569 -30.62 -5.12 64.24
N PHE A 570 -29.74 -4.83 63.28
CA PHE A 570 -29.93 -3.70 62.35
C PHE A 570 -30.22 -4.05 60.87
N GLU A 571 -30.25 -5.33 60.48
CA GLU A 571 -30.13 -5.72 59.06
C GLU A 571 -31.46 -5.93 58.30
N GLU A 572 -32.62 -6.00 58.97
CA GLU A 572 -33.88 -6.43 58.33
C GLU A 572 -34.68 -5.33 57.59
N ALA A 573 -34.37 -4.05 57.80
CA ALA A 573 -35.29 -2.93 57.49
C ALA A 573 -35.37 -2.47 56.01
N LEU A 574 -34.61 -3.06 55.08
CA LEU A 574 -34.40 -2.47 53.74
C LEU A 574 -35.34 -2.98 52.61
N LYS A 575 -36.16 -4.00 52.86
CA LYS A 575 -36.72 -4.85 51.79
C LYS A 575 -38.16 -4.51 51.31
N GLU A 576 -38.76 -3.42 51.80
CA GLU A 576 -40.22 -3.23 51.79
C GLU A 576 -40.75 -2.13 50.85
N LYS A 577 -39.98 -1.69 49.83
CA LYS A 577 -40.29 -0.46 49.06
C LYS A 577 -40.58 -0.57 47.56
N GLU A 578 -40.35 -1.72 46.92
CA GLU A 578 -40.39 -1.80 45.45
C GLU A 578 -41.77 -2.16 44.84
N GLU A 579 -42.74 -2.59 45.64
CA GLU A 579 -43.91 -3.35 45.14
C GLU A 579 -45.16 -2.53 44.73
N GLN A 580 -45.14 -1.19 44.80
CA GLN A 580 -46.36 -0.37 44.63
C GLN A 580 -46.65 0.17 43.22
N LEU A 581 -45.74 0.05 42.24
CA LEU A 581 -45.84 0.83 40.98
C LEU A 581 -46.80 0.27 39.89
N SER A 582 -47.48 -0.87 40.12
CA SER A 582 -48.03 -1.71 39.04
C SER A 582 -49.53 -1.57 38.71
N ARG A 583 -50.29 -0.69 39.37
CA ARG A 583 -51.78 -0.83 39.45
C ARG A 583 -52.66 0.24 38.76
N VAL A 584 -52.13 1.10 37.88
CA VAL A 584 -52.87 2.29 37.39
C VAL A 584 -53.44 2.16 35.96
N THR A 585 -52.99 1.19 35.16
CA THR A 585 -53.08 1.26 33.68
C THR A 585 -54.37 0.72 33.02
N GLU A 586 -55.35 0.19 33.76
CA GLU A 586 -56.44 -0.64 33.16
C GLU A 586 -57.81 0.03 32.97
N VAL A 587 -58.08 1.21 33.52
CA VAL A 587 -59.46 1.72 33.69
C VAL A 587 -60.10 2.37 32.44
N GLN A 588 -59.32 2.84 31.46
CA GLN A 588 -59.76 3.88 30.52
C GLN A 588 -60.41 3.39 29.18
N ARG A 589 -61.12 2.26 29.14
CA ARG A 589 -61.55 1.62 27.87
C ARG A 589 -63.07 1.56 27.59
N ALA A 590 -63.96 1.96 28.50
CA ALA A 590 -65.32 1.39 28.56
C ALA A 590 -66.53 2.33 28.29
N GLN A 591 -66.44 3.37 27.44
CA GLN A 591 -67.47 4.44 27.39
C GLN A 591 -67.88 4.93 25.96
N ALA A 592 -68.24 4.03 25.02
CA ALA A 592 -68.36 4.41 23.59
C ALA A 592 -69.49 3.77 22.74
N GLN A 593 -70.61 3.26 23.30
CA GLN A 593 -71.64 2.54 22.51
C GLN A 593 -73.10 2.77 22.97
N GLN A 594 -73.73 3.92 22.67
CA GLN A 594 -75.14 4.16 23.08
C GLN A 594 -75.97 5.21 22.28
N ALA A 595 -75.71 5.49 20.99
CA ALA A 595 -76.29 6.69 20.32
C ALA A 595 -77.35 6.46 19.20
N ASP A 596 -77.27 5.40 18.38
CA ASP A 596 -77.73 5.48 16.97
C ASP A 596 -79.21 5.11 16.66
N ALA A 597 -80.13 5.05 17.63
CA ALA A 597 -81.32 4.19 17.55
C ALA A 597 -82.72 4.84 17.28
N ALA A 598 -82.86 6.06 16.73
CA ALA A 598 -84.04 6.90 17.04
C ALA A 598 -84.82 7.70 15.94
N LEU A 599 -84.70 7.44 14.61
CA LEU A 599 -85.06 8.50 13.60
C LEU A 599 -86.13 8.27 12.47
N GLU A 600 -86.77 7.12 12.28
CA GLU A 600 -87.49 6.81 10.99
C GLU A 600 -89.00 7.20 10.83
N GLU A 601 -89.79 7.36 11.89
CA GLU A 601 -91.24 7.04 11.85
C GLU A 601 -92.21 7.99 11.06
N PHE A 602 -91.85 9.22 10.66
CA PHE A 602 -92.84 10.32 10.52
C PHE A 602 -93.53 10.55 9.14
N LYS A 603 -93.22 9.81 8.06
CA LYS A 603 -93.26 10.40 6.69
C LYS A 603 -94.59 10.37 5.85
N ARG A 604 -95.71 9.75 6.27
CA ARG A 604 -96.60 9.03 5.31
C ARG A 604 -98.06 9.53 5.01
N GLN A 605 -98.44 10.83 5.14
CA GLN A 605 -99.86 11.17 5.43
C GLN A 605 -100.69 12.13 4.50
N VAL A 606 -100.19 12.75 3.40
CA VAL A 606 -100.72 14.08 2.97
C VAL A 606 -101.62 14.21 1.69
N GLU A 607 -101.58 13.34 0.68
CA GLU A 607 -101.64 13.79 -0.75
C GLU A 607 -103.01 13.93 -1.51
N VAL A 608 -104.20 13.76 -0.92
CA VAL A 608 -105.35 13.13 -1.66
C VAL A 608 -106.48 14.00 -2.32
N ASN A 609 -106.62 15.33 -2.13
CA ASN A 609 -107.95 15.99 -2.24
C ASN A 609 -108.04 17.31 -3.09
N SER A 610 -108.82 17.38 -4.21
CA SER A 610 -108.81 18.57 -5.13
C SER A 610 -110.02 18.94 -6.07
N GLU A 611 -110.30 18.20 -7.15
CA GLU A 611 -110.52 18.74 -8.53
C GLU A 611 -111.70 19.70 -8.91
N LYS A 612 -112.95 19.34 -8.60
CA LYS A 612 -113.94 18.91 -9.64
C LYS A 612 -114.69 19.96 -10.54
N ILE A 613 -114.47 21.28 -10.45
CA ILE A 613 -115.59 22.26 -10.61
C ILE A 613 -115.81 22.95 -12.00
N TYR A 614 -114.91 22.85 -12.99
CA TYR A 614 -114.75 23.88 -14.05
C TYR A 614 -115.61 23.86 -15.36
N ALA A 615 -116.81 23.28 -15.42
CA ALA A 615 -117.37 22.79 -16.71
C ALA A 615 -118.24 23.72 -17.62
N GLU A 616 -119.30 24.38 -17.14
CA GLU A 616 -120.53 24.52 -17.97
C GLU A 616 -120.78 25.82 -18.78
N MET A 617 -120.18 26.97 -18.45
CA MET A 617 -120.64 28.30 -18.94
C MET A 617 -120.18 28.66 -20.38
N LYS A 618 -120.40 27.76 -21.36
CA LYS A 618 -119.60 27.71 -22.59
C LYS A 618 -120.35 27.93 -23.92
N GLU A 619 -121.62 27.54 -24.01
CA GLU A 619 -122.21 27.08 -25.29
C GLU A 619 -122.94 28.14 -26.16
N GLN A 620 -123.57 29.16 -25.57
CA GLN A 620 -124.51 30.02 -26.32
C GLN A 620 -123.85 31.11 -27.19
N MET A 621 -122.63 31.53 -26.89
CA MET A 621 -121.97 32.65 -27.58
C MET A 621 -121.53 32.30 -29.01
N GLU A 622 -121.28 31.01 -29.25
CA GLU A 622 -120.63 30.45 -30.46
C GLU A 622 -121.38 30.74 -31.79
N LYS A 623 -122.70 31.01 -31.75
CA LYS A 623 -123.55 30.99 -32.95
C LYS A 623 -123.57 32.27 -33.80
N VAL A 624 -123.55 33.46 -33.20
CA VAL A 624 -123.48 34.72 -33.99
C VAL A 624 -122.04 35.01 -34.41
N GLU A 625 -121.08 34.57 -33.60
CA GLU A 625 -119.66 34.54 -33.96
C GLU A 625 -119.44 33.75 -35.27
N ALA A 626 -120.16 32.65 -35.48
CA ALA A 626 -120.04 31.79 -36.67
C ALA A 626 -120.31 32.47 -38.03
N ASP A 627 -121.14 33.52 -38.11
CA ASP A 627 -121.41 34.20 -39.40
C ASP A 627 -120.50 35.40 -39.67
N LEU A 628 -120.18 36.19 -38.65
CA LEU A 628 -119.16 37.24 -38.79
C LEU A 628 -117.78 36.62 -39.04
N THR A 629 -117.48 35.48 -38.42
CA THR A 629 -116.27 34.71 -38.76
C THR A 629 -116.34 34.15 -40.17
N ARG A 630 -117.46 33.63 -40.70
CA ARG A 630 -117.55 33.19 -42.10
C ARG A 630 -117.12 34.26 -43.12
N SER A 631 -117.62 35.50 -42.98
CA SER A 631 -117.28 36.59 -43.91
C SER A 631 -115.85 37.12 -43.71
N LYS A 632 -115.39 37.28 -42.46
CA LYS A 632 -113.98 37.60 -42.16
C LYS A 632 -113.05 36.52 -42.75
N CYS A 633 -113.32 35.25 -42.45
CA CYS A 633 -112.55 34.08 -42.85
C CYS A 633 -112.31 34.00 -44.36
N LEU A 634 -113.23 34.44 -45.22
CA LEU A 634 -112.98 34.41 -46.68
C LEU A 634 -111.93 35.45 -47.12
N ARG A 635 -112.04 36.70 -46.66
CA ARG A 635 -111.06 37.75 -46.97
C ARG A 635 -109.73 37.53 -46.25
N GLU A 636 -109.82 37.02 -45.03
CA GLU A 636 -108.69 36.58 -44.20
C GLU A 636 -108.00 35.36 -44.82
N LYS A 637 -108.72 34.42 -45.46
CA LYS A 637 -108.12 33.32 -46.24
C LYS A 637 -107.28 33.85 -47.39
N GLN A 638 -107.81 34.76 -48.21
CA GLN A 638 -107.04 35.37 -49.30
C GLN A 638 -105.81 36.13 -48.78
N SER A 639 -105.95 36.89 -47.69
CA SER A 639 -104.81 37.54 -47.05
C SER A 639 -103.80 36.55 -46.47
N LYS A 640 -104.26 35.44 -45.88
CA LYS A 640 -103.43 34.35 -45.37
C LYS A 640 -102.74 33.59 -46.50
N GLU A 641 -103.36 33.45 -47.66
CA GLU A 641 -102.80 32.77 -48.83
C GLU A 641 -101.64 33.56 -49.45
N PHE A 642 -101.78 34.89 -49.59
CA PHE A 642 -100.66 35.76 -49.97
C PHE A 642 -99.55 35.80 -48.89
N LEU A 643 -99.92 35.87 -47.60
CA LEU A 643 -98.94 35.79 -46.52
C LEU A 643 -98.22 34.43 -46.50
N TRP A 644 -98.93 33.34 -46.79
CA TRP A 644 -98.37 31.98 -46.82
C TRP A 644 -97.43 31.79 -48.02
N GLN A 645 -97.73 32.36 -49.19
CA GLN A 645 -96.80 32.39 -50.32
C GLN A 645 -95.54 33.21 -50.02
N LEU A 646 -95.69 34.37 -49.37
CA LEU A 646 -94.54 35.21 -48.98
C LEU A 646 -93.69 34.54 -47.90
N GLU A 647 -94.35 33.88 -46.93
CA GLU A 647 -93.70 33.16 -45.84
C GLU A 647 -93.07 31.84 -46.31
N ASP A 648 -93.62 31.13 -47.29
CA ASP A 648 -92.99 29.98 -47.96
C ASP A 648 -91.70 30.38 -48.69
N VAL A 649 -91.74 31.46 -49.49
CA VAL A 649 -90.54 32.00 -50.15
C VAL A 649 -89.50 32.45 -49.11
N LYS A 650 -89.93 33.12 -48.04
CA LYS A 650 -89.05 33.50 -46.91
C LYS A 650 -88.46 32.27 -46.22
N GLN A 651 -89.26 31.25 -45.93
CA GLN A 651 -88.81 30.01 -45.28
C GLN A 651 -87.81 29.25 -46.13
N ARG A 652 -87.95 29.23 -47.46
CA ARG A 652 -86.95 28.64 -48.37
C ARG A 652 -85.62 29.40 -48.33
N TYR A 653 -85.64 30.73 -48.27
CA TYR A 653 -84.40 31.51 -48.09
C TYR A 653 -83.80 31.36 -46.69
N GLU A 654 -84.63 31.29 -45.64
CA GLU A 654 -84.19 31.01 -44.27
C GLU A 654 -83.60 29.59 -44.15
N GLN A 655 -84.16 28.59 -44.84
CA GLN A 655 -83.61 27.24 -44.98
C GLN A 655 -82.25 27.27 -45.68
N GLN A 656 -82.12 27.88 -46.86
CA GLN A 656 -80.83 28.02 -47.55
C GLN A 656 -79.77 28.73 -46.71
N ILE A 657 -80.16 29.75 -45.93
CA ILE A 657 -79.26 30.45 -45.00
C ILE A 657 -78.87 29.56 -43.81
N VAL A 658 -79.75 28.65 -43.36
CA VAL A 658 -79.44 27.67 -42.30
C VAL A 658 -78.57 26.53 -42.84
N GLU A 659 -78.82 26.05 -44.06
CA GLU A 659 -78.03 25.04 -44.75
C GLU A 659 -76.60 25.52 -44.97
N LEU A 660 -76.40 26.71 -45.57
CA LEU A 660 -75.07 27.32 -45.75
C LEU A 660 -74.33 27.59 -44.42
N LYS A 661 -75.06 27.92 -43.34
CA LYS A 661 -74.47 28.06 -42.00
C LYS A 661 -74.08 26.71 -41.41
N LEU A 662 -74.87 25.67 -41.65
CA LEU A 662 -74.61 24.31 -41.19
C LEU A 662 -73.40 23.73 -41.92
N GLU A 663 -73.32 23.89 -43.25
CA GLU A 663 -72.14 23.54 -44.06
C GLU A 663 -70.89 24.28 -43.56
N HIS A 664 -70.97 25.60 -43.34
CA HIS A 664 -69.83 26.36 -42.84
C HIS A 664 -69.37 25.93 -41.42
N GLU A 665 -70.29 25.62 -40.50
CA GLU A 665 -69.93 25.06 -39.19
C GLU A 665 -69.40 23.62 -39.28
N GLN A 666 -69.84 22.82 -40.28
CA GLN A 666 -69.26 21.50 -40.58
C GLN A 666 -67.83 21.61 -41.13
N GLU A 667 -67.57 22.50 -42.10
CA GLU A 667 -66.22 22.78 -42.60
C GLU A 667 -65.30 23.27 -41.48
N LYS A 668 -65.77 24.23 -40.68
CA LYS A 668 -65.06 24.79 -39.53
C LYS A 668 -64.75 23.74 -38.47
N THR A 669 -65.68 22.83 -38.17
CA THR A 669 -65.42 21.72 -37.22
C THR A 669 -64.50 20.66 -37.81
N HIS A 670 -64.59 20.36 -39.11
CA HIS A 670 -63.64 19.48 -39.80
C HIS A 670 -62.21 20.06 -39.79
N LEU A 671 -62.04 21.35 -40.13
CA LEU A 671 -60.74 22.03 -40.08
C LEU A 671 -60.15 22.09 -38.66
N LEU A 672 -60.99 22.30 -37.64
CA LEU A 672 -60.57 22.22 -36.23
C LEU A 672 -60.17 20.79 -35.83
N GLN A 673 -60.88 19.76 -36.29
CA GLN A 673 -60.52 18.37 -36.06
C GLN A 673 -59.20 17.99 -36.75
N GLN A 674 -59.00 18.40 -38.01
CA GLN A 674 -57.75 18.20 -38.75
C GLN A 674 -56.57 18.90 -38.05
N HIS A 675 -56.69 20.19 -37.74
CA HIS A 675 -55.66 20.93 -37.01
C HIS A 675 -55.31 20.29 -35.67
N ASN A 676 -56.30 19.79 -34.93
CA ASN A 676 -56.06 19.08 -33.68
C ASN A 676 -55.38 17.73 -33.90
N ALA A 677 -55.76 16.95 -34.93
CA ALA A 677 -55.11 15.69 -35.26
C ALA A 677 -53.64 15.86 -35.71
N GLU A 678 -53.35 16.91 -36.50
CA GLU A 678 -51.99 17.30 -36.90
C GLU A 678 -51.16 17.74 -35.69
N LYS A 679 -51.70 18.64 -34.86
CA LYS A 679 -51.09 19.06 -33.59
C LYS A 679 -50.79 17.87 -32.69
N ASP A 680 -51.74 16.96 -32.51
CA ASP A 680 -51.59 15.83 -31.62
C ASP A 680 -50.65 14.77 -32.21
N SER A 681 -50.49 14.71 -33.54
CA SER A 681 -49.39 13.94 -34.16
C SER A 681 -48.04 14.56 -33.84
N LEU A 682 -47.89 15.86 -34.05
CA LEU A 682 -46.65 16.59 -33.74
C LEU A 682 -46.29 16.50 -32.25
N VAL A 683 -47.28 16.46 -31.34
CA VAL A 683 -47.07 16.16 -29.91
C VAL A 683 -46.52 14.73 -29.74
N ARG A 684 -47.17 13.70 -30.32
CA ARG A 684 -46.68 12.31 -30.26
C ARG A 684 -45.30 12.13 -30.91
N ASP A 685 -44.95 12.93 -31.92
CA ASP A 685 -43.64 12.92 -32.56
C ASP A 685 -42.57 13.52 -31.62
N HIS A 686 -42.84 14.66 -30.99
CA HIS A 686 -41.97 15.22 -29.96
C HIS A 686 -41.86 14.33 -28.70
N GLU A 687 -42.95 13.70 -28.26
CA GLU A 687 -42.95 12.75 -27.12
C GLU A 687 -42.02 11.56 -27.40
N ARG A 688 -42.06 10.99 -28.61
CA ARG A 688 -41.13 9.93 -29.03
C ARG A 688 -39.69 10.41 -29.11
N GLU A 689 -39.44 11.62 -29.58
CA GLU A 689 -38.07 12.15 -29.64
C GLU A 689 -37.52 12.46 -28.24
N ILE A 690 -38.34 12.97 -27.32
CA ILE A 690 -37.99 13.11 -25.90
C ILE A 690 -37.69 11.73 -25.30
N GLU A 691 -38.54 10.73 -25.53
CA GLU A 691 -38.31 9.37 -25.02
C GLU A 691 -37.02 8.74 -25.59
N ASN A 692 -36.68 9.03 -26.86
CA ASN A 692 -35.43 8.61 -27.49
C ASN A 692 -34.21 9.31 -26.87
N LEU A 693 -34.25 10.63 -26.70
CA LEU A 693 -33.18 11.41 -26.08
C LEU A 693 -32.98 11.00 -24.61
N GLU A 694 -34.05 10.76 -23.86
CA GLU A 694 -33.96 10.20 -22.52
C GLU A 694 -33.34 8.80 -22.51
N LYS A 695 -33.69 7.92 -23.46
CA LYS A 695 -33.06 6.59 -23.59
C LYS A 695 -31.56 6.72 -23.87
N GLN A 696 -31.15 7.64 -24.72
CA GLN A 696 -29.74 7.93 -25.02
C GLN A 696 -29.00 8.48 -23.80
N LEU A 697 -29.57 9.47 -23.10
CA LEU A 697 -29.00 10.02 -21.86
C LEU A 697 -28.92 8.98 -20.74
N ARG A 698 -29.94 8.13 -20.59
CA ARG A 698 -29.92 7.00 -19.64
C ARG A 698 -28.86 5.96 -20.00
N ALA A 699 -28.65 5.67 -21.29
CA ALA A 699 -27.57 4.80 -21.74
C ALA A 699 -26.18 5.39 -21.47
N ALA A 700 -25.95 6.65 -21.82
CA ALA A 700 -24.68 7.35 -21.57
C ALA A 700 -24.36 7.44 -20.06
N ASN A 701 -25.36 7.75 -19.22
CA ASN A 701 -25.18 7.77 -17.77
C ASN A 701 -24.85 6.39 -17.20
N MET A 702 -25.46 5.31 -17.71
CA MET A 702 -25.07 3.95 -17.32
C MET A 702 -23.66 3.59 -17.80
N GLU A 703 -23.24 4.06 -18.98
CA GLU A 703 -21.87 3.84 -19.46
C GLU A 703 -20.85 4.58 -18.59
N HIS A 704 -21.10 5.84 -18.24
CA HIS A 704 -20.23 6.61 -17.34
C HIS A 704 -20.18 6.01 -15.93
N GLU A 705 -21.31 5.57 -15.36
CA GLU A 705 -21.32 4.90 -14.06
C GLU A 705 -20.55 3.56 -14.12
N ASN A 706 -20.66 2.80 -15.22
CA ASN A 706 -19.83 1.60 -15.43
C ASN A 706 -18.33 1.94 -15.52
N GLN A 707 -17.94 2.98 -16.28
CA GLN A 707 -16.55 3.45 -16.37
C GLN A 707 -16.01 3.92 -15.01
N ILE A 708 -16.84 4.58 -14.20
CA ILE A 708 -16.54 4.99 -12.82
C ILE A 708 -16.38 3.76 -11.91
N GLN A 709 -17.25 2.75 -12.01
CA GLN A 709 -17.13 1.52 -11.22
C GLN A 709 -15.94 0.66 -11.63
N GLU A 710 -15.60 0.59 -12.92
CA GLU A 710 -14.38 -0.06 -13.39
C GLU A 710 -13.12 0.67 -12.93
N SER A 711 -13.16 2.01 -12.85
CA SER A 711 -12.08 2.80 -12.26
C SER A 711 -11.93 2.49 -10.78
N LYS A 712 -13.01 2.62 -9.99
CA LYS A 712 -13.04 2.23 -8.57
C LYS A 712 -12.54 0.80 -8.32
N LYS A 713 -12.86 -0.17 -9.20
CA LYS A 713 -12.36 -1.56 -9.13
C LYS A 713 -10.86 -1.66 -9.42
N ARG A 714 -10.36 -0.98 -10.46
CA ARG A 714 -8.91 -0.91 -10.76
C ARG A 714 -8.14 -0.26 -9.61
N ASP A 715 -8.64 0.84 -9.08
CA ASP A 715 -7.99 1.60 -8.01
C ASP A 715 -7.97 0.79 -6.70
N ALA A 716 -9.08 0.10 -6.37
CA ALA A 716 -9.13 -0.83 -5.23
C ALA A 716 -8.17 -2.02 -5.37
N GLN A 717 -8.00 -2.56 -6.58
CA GLN A 717 -7.02 -3.62 -6.85
C GLN A 717 -5.58 -3.10 -6.68
N ILE A 718 -5.27 -1.91 -7.21
CA ILE A 718 -3.96 -1.27 -7.05
C ILE A 718 -3.66 -1.01 -5.57
N ILE A 719 -4.64 -0.53 -4.78
CA ILE A 719 -4.51 -0.35 -3.34
C ILE A 719 -4.19 -1.68 -2.66
N ALA A 720 -4.96 -2.75 -2.94
CA ALA A 720 -4.72 -4.07 -2.36
C ALA A 720 -3.34 -4.65 -2.73
N ASP A 721 -2.87 -4.46 -3.97
CA ASP A 721 -1.54 -4.90 -4.42
C ASP A 721 -0.41 -4.07 -3.78
N MET A 722 -0.62 -2.78 -3.51
CA MET A 722 0.31 -1.94 -2.76
C MET A 722 0.33 -2.29 -1.27
N GLU A 723 -0.82 -2.58 -0.65
CA GLU A 723 -0.91 -3.06 0.72
C GLU A 723 -0.22 -4.41 0.88
N ALA A 724 -0.44 -5.36 -0.04
CA ALA A 724 0.25 -6.65 -0.06
C ALA A 724 1.77 -6.50 -0.17
N GLN A 725 2.26 -5.58 -1.01
CA GLN A 725 3.69 -5.24 -1.08
C GLN A 725 4.22 -4.63 0.22
N VAL A 726 3.48 -3.70 0.84
CA VAL A 726 3.85 -3.12 2.15
C VAL A 726 3.88 -4.18 3.25
N HIS A 727 2.93 -5.13 3.26
CA HIS A 727 2.94 -6.26 4.19
C HIS A 727 4.14 -7.20 3.94
N LYS A 728 4.47 -7.51 2.69
CA LYS A 728 5.65 -8.31 2.32
C LYS A 728 6.95 -7.62 2.77
N LEU A 729 7.12 -6.34 2.47
CA LEU A 729 8.30 -5.54 2.87
C LEU A 729 8.43 -5.42 4.39
N ARG A 730 7.31 -5.30 5.13
CA ARG A 730 7.30 -5.37 6.61
C ARG A 730 7.77 -6.74 7.11
N GLY A 731 7.33 -7.83 6.49
CA GLY A 731 7.80 -9.19 6.80
C GLY A 731 9.29 -9.39 6.52
N GLU A 732 9.78 -8.91 5.36
CA GLU A 732 11.20 -8.95 4.99
C GLU A 732 12.06 -8.13 5.97
N LEU A 733 11.62 -6.93 6.36
CA LEU A 733 12.28 -6.11 7.38
C LEU A 733 12.34 -6.79 8.75
N ILE A 734 11.27 -7.49 9.16
CA ILE A 734 11.25 -8.29 10.40
C ILE A 734 12.26 -9.44 10.32
N ASN A 735 12.32 -10.14 9.18
CA ASN A 735 13.24 -11.26 8.96
C ASN A 735 14.72 -10.80 8.93
N VAL A 736 15.03 -9.68 8.28
CA VAL A 736 16.37 -9.08 8.30
C VAL A 736 16.74 -8.63 9.73
N ASN A 737 15.78 -8.08 10.49
CA ASN A 737 16.00 -7.70 11.89
C ASN A 737 16.22 -8.92 12.80
N SER A 738 15.52 -10.04 12.59
CA SER A 738 15.77 -11.29 13.35
C SER A 738 17.11 -11.93 12.98
N GLN A 739 17.47 -11.97 11.69
CA GLN A 739 18.80 -12.43 11.25
C GLN A 739 19.92 -11.55 11.84
N ARG A 740 19.75 -10.23 11.82
CA ARG A 740 20.68 -9.29 12.44
C ARG A 740 20.79 -9.54 13.95
N LYS A 741 19.67 -9.73 14.67
CA LYS A 741 19.69 -10.09 16.10
C LYS A 741 20.42 -11.40 16.36
N GLN A 742 20.28 -12.40 15.50
CA GLN A 742 21.03 -13.65 15.58
C GLN A 742 22.53 -13.42 15.39
N GLN A 743 22.96 -12.70 14.34
CA GLN A 743 24.36 -12.32 14.13
C GLN A 743 24.93 -11.51 15.31
N LEU A 744 24.13 -10.63 15.92
CA LEU A 744 24.52 -9.87 17.12
C LEU A 744 24.74 -10.77 18.35
N VAL A 745 24.07 -11.92 18.42
CA VAL A 745 24.27 -12.95 19.46
C VAL A 745 25.47 -13.83 19.13
N GLU A 746 25.62 -14.29 17.89
CA GLU A 746 26.75 -15.13 17.44
C GLU A 746 28.10 -14.43 17.63
N LEU A 747 28.23 -13.17 17.19
CA LEU A 747 29.39 -12.32 17.49
C LEU A 747 29.57 -12.04 19.00
N GLY A 748 28.47 -12.06 19.77
CA GLY A 748 28.50 -11.96 21.23
C GLY A 748 29.08 -13.22 21.90
N LEU A 749 28.77 -14.41 21.35
CA LEU A 749 29.34 -15.69 21.76
C LEU A 749 30.80 -15.81 21.33
N LEU A 750 31.16 -15.42 20.10
CA LEU A 750 32.55 -15.45 19.63
C LEU A 750 33.48 -14.58 20.50
N ARG A 751 33.08 -13.34 20.83
CA ARG A 751 33.88 -12.46 21.71
C ARG A 751 33.93 -12.97 23.16
N GLU A 752 32.94 -13.76 23.59
CA GLU A 752 32.96 -14.47 24.88
C GLU A 752 33.91 -15.68 24.85
N GLU A 753 33.90 -16.48 23.77
CA GLU A 753 34.83 -17.59 23.57
C GLU A 753 36.29 -17.10 23.47
N GLU A 754 36.53 -16.00 22.75
CA GLU A 754 37.83 -15.33 22.69
C GLU A 754 38.28 -14.87 24.07
N LYS A 755 37.37 -14.28 24.87
CA LYS A 755 37.67 -13.92 26.26
C LYS A 755 38.01 -15.14 27.11
N GLN A 756 37.22 -16.20 27.02
CA GLN A 756 37.46 -17.45 27.76
C GLN A 756 38.74 -18.15 27.30
N ARG A 757 39.14 -17.99 26.03
CA ARG A 757 40.41 -18.48 25.49
C ARG A 757 41.57 -17.68 26.07
N ALA A 758 41.53 -16.35 25.97
CA ALA A 758 42.52 -15.45 26.58
C ALA A 758 42.65 -15.65 28.10
N ALA A 759 41.55 -15.94 28.81
CA ALA A 759 41.58 -16.28 30.23
C ALA A 759 42.31 -17.61 30.51
N ARG A 760 42.05 -18.66 29.72
CA ARG A 760 42.78 -19.95 29.79
C ARG A 760 44.25 -19.82 29.39
N ASP A 761 44.55 -18.99 28.40
CA ASP A 761 45.92 -18.71 27.95
C ASP A 761 46.69 -17.92 29.02
N HIS A 762 46.02 -16.98 29.71
CA HIS A 762 46.58 -16.29 30.87
C HIS A 762 46.77 -17.23 32.06
N GLU A 763 45.77 -18.07 32.39
CA GLU A 763 45.85 -19.04 33.49
C GLU A 763 46.98 -20.06 33.26
N THR A 764 47.12 -20.58 32.04
CA THR A 764 48.21 -21.51 31.69
C THR A 764 49.57 -20.82 31.70
N ALA A 765 49.67 -19.54 31.30
CA ALA A 765 50.89 -18.75 31.46
C ALA A 765 51.25 -18.51 32.93
N VAL A 766 50.27 -18.15 33.79
CA VAL A 766 50.46 -17.98 35.24
C VAL A 766 50.87 -19.30 35.90
N ASN A 767 50.22 -20.41 35.55
CA ASN A 767 50.60 -21.74 36.06
C ASN A 767 51.99 -22.18 35.58
N LYS A 768 52.38 -21.84 34.35
CA LYS A 768 53.76 -22.05 33.84
C LYS A 768 54.78 -21.24 34.64
N LEU A 769 54.56 -19.93 34.82
CA LEU A 769 55.42 -19.06 35.62
C LEU A 769 55.52 -19.50 37.08
N LYS A 770 54.41 -19.99 37.66
CA LYS A 770 54.37 -20.57 39.02
C LYS A 770 55.19 -21.86 39.10
N ALA A 771 55.10 -22.73 38.10
CA ALA A 771 55.92 -23.94 38.00
C ALA A 771 57.41 -23.64 37.74
N GLU A 772 57.73 -22.54 37.05
CA GLU A 772 59.09 -22.03 36.86
C GLU A 772 59.64 -21.42 38.14
N SER A 773 58.83 -20.68 38.89
CA SER A 773 59.17 -20.12 40.21
C SER A 773 59.43 -21.21 41.25
N GLU A 774 58.55 -22.22 41.37
CA GLU A 774 58.79 -23.35 42.28
C GLU A 774 60.02 -24.20 41.84
N ARG A 775 60.27 -24.36 40.53
CA ARG A 775 61.53 -24.97 40.05
C ARG A 775 62.76 -24.15 40.47
N ALA A 776 62.78 -22.84 40.23
CA ALA A 776 63.88 -21.97 40.62
C ALA A 776 64.11 -21.97 42.14
N LYS A 777 63.04 -21.97 42.93
CA LYS A 777 63.04 -22.09 44.39
C LYS A 777 63.56 -23.45 44.89
N MET A 778 63.26 -24.54 44.17
CA MET A 778 63.81 -25.87 44.47
C MET A 778 65.28 -26.00 44.08
N GLU A 779 65.72 -25.41 42.96
CA GLU A 779 67.15 -25.33 42.63
C GLU A 779 67.92 -24.45 43.64
N LEU A 780 67.39 -23.28 44.03
CA LEU A 780 68.01 -22.43 45.05
C LEU A 780 68.11 -23.13 46.42
N LYS A 781 67.14 -23.98 46.76
CA LYS A 781 67.23 -24.87 47.94
C LYS A 781 68.32 -25.92 47.78
N LYS A 782 68.51 -26.51 46.59
CA LYS A 782 69.60 -27.47 46.32
C LYS A 782 70.97 -26.80 46.37
N THR A 783 71.14 -25.60 45.80
CA THR A 783 72.43 -24.89 45.84
C THR A 783 72.76 -24.49 47.27
N HIS A 784 71.80 -23.93 48.03
CA HIS A 784 71.99 -23.66 49.45
C HIS A 784 72.30 -24.95 50.25
N ALA A 785 71.63 -26.06 49.96
CA ALA A 785 71.92 -27.34 50.61
C ALA A 785 73.36 -27.81 50.32
N ALA A 786 73.80 -27.79 49.06
CA ALA A 786 75.16 -28.13 48.65
C ALA A 786 76.22 -27.16 49.22
N GLU A 787 75.90 -25.87 49.35
CA GLU A 787 76.76 -24.89 50.02
C GLU A 787 76.87 -25.16 51.53
N THR A 788 75.77 -25.54 52.19
CA THR A 788 75.82 -25.98 53.60
C THR A 788 76.57 -27.30 53.77
N GLU A 789 76.44 -28.24 52.84
CA GLU A 789 77.17 -29.51 52.86
C GLU A 789 78.67 -29.29 52.63
N MET A 790 79.06 -28.49 51.63
CA MET A 790 80.45 -28.08 51.39
C MET A 790 81.06 -27.32 52.58
N THR A 791 80.30 -26.46 53.26
CA THR A 791 80.80 -25.74 54.44
C THR A 791 80.90 -26.65 55.68
N LEU A 792 79.98 -27.60 55.85
CA LEU A 792 80.10 -28.67 56.84
C LEU A 792 81.28 -29.60 56.56
N GLU A 793 81.57 -29.93 55.30
CA GLU A 793 82.74 -30.74 54.92
C GLU A 793 84.06 -29.97 55.15
N LYS A 794 84.09 -28.67 54.86
CA LYS A 794 85.22 -27.78 55.22
C LYS A 794 85.39 -27.67 56.75
N ALA A 795 84.31 -27.65 57.52
CA ALA A 795 84.37 -27.67 58.98
C ALA A 795 84.86 -29.03 59.51
N ASN A 796 84.33 -30.15 58.99
CA ASN A 796 84.71 -31.51 59.37
C ASN A 796 86.15 -31.87 58.98
N SER A 797 86.65 -31.42 57.83
CA SER A 797 88.05 -31.61 57.44
C SER A 797 89.00 -30.79 58.33
N ARG A 798 88.64 -29.55 58.68
CA ARG A 798 89.36 -28.74 59.69
C ARG A 798 89.33 -29.39 61.08
N LEU A 799 88.21 -29.95 61.49
CA LEU A 799 88.06 -30.67 62.76
C LEU A 799 88.94 -31.93 62.77
N LYS A 800 88.92 -32.75 61.72
CA LYS A 800 89.81 -33.91 61.54
C LYS A 800 91.30 -33.53 61.50
N GLN A 801 91.65 -32.33 61.01
CA GLN A 801 93.02 -31.83 61.12
C GLN A 801 93.37 -31.48 62.58
N ILE A 802 92.48 -30.79 63.30
CA ILE A 802 92.66 -30.46 64.72
C ILE A 802 92.78 -31.74 65.57
N GLU A 803 91.98 -32.78 65.32
CA GLU A 803 92.10 -34.11 65.94
C GLU A 803 93.47 -34.75 65.70
N LYS A 804 93.99 -34.69 64.46
CA LYS A 804 95.34 -35.16 64.11
C LYS A 804 96.43 -34.36 64.82
N GLU A 805 96.28 -33.05 64.92
CA GLU A 805 97.23 -32.20 65.65
C GLU A 805 97.22 -32.48 67.16
N TYR A 806 96.06 -32.74 67.76
CA TYR A 806 95.96 -33.10 69.19
C TYR A 806 96.43 -34.53 69.46
N THR A 807 96.13 -35.51 68.63
CA THR A 807 96.69 -36.87 68.76
C THR A 807 98.21 -36.89 68.55
N LEU A 808 98.75 -36.08 67.64
CA LEU A 808 100.19 -35.90 67.48
C LEU A 808 100.84 -35.21 68.70
N LYS A 809 100.20 -34.18 69.28
CA LYS A 809 100.65 -33.53 70.52
C LYS A 809 100.61 -34.50 71.70
N LEU A 810 99.55 -35.31 71.82
CA LEU A 810 99.41 -36.33 72.85
C LEU A 810 100.50 -37.40 72.72
N ALA A 811 100.73 -37.94 71.51
CA ALA A 811 101.78 -38.93 71.26
C ALA A 811 103.18 -38.38 71.60
N LYS A 812 103.48 -37.12 71.22
CA LYS A 812 104.74 -36.45 71.60
C LYS A 812 104.85 -36.25 73.12
N SER A 813 103.76 -35.90 73.80
CA SER A 813 103.75 -35.77 75.26
C SER A 813 103.96 -37.13 75.94
N SER A 814 103.34 -38.21 75.45
CA SER A 814 103.57 -39.57 75.93
C SER A 814 105.00 -40.05 75.70
N GLN A 815 105.61 -39.72 74.56
CA GLN A 815 107.03 -39.99 74.29
C GLN A 815 107.93 -39.26 75.31
N ILE A 816 107.73 -37.95 75.50
CA ILE A 816 108.50 -37.15 76.48
C ILE A 816 108.32 -37.70 77.90
N ILE A 817 107.12 -38.14 78.28
CA ILE A 817 106.87 -38.78 79.58
C ILE A 817 107.66 -40.10 79.70
N ALA A 818 107.74 -40.92 78.64
CA ALA A 818 108.56 -42.14 78.65
C ALA A 818 110.07 -41.84 78.74
N GLU A 819 110.56 -40.81 78.04
CA GLU A 819 111.96 -40.34 78.10
C GLU A 819 112.31 -39.77 79.49
N LEU A 820 111.36 -39.09 80.15
CA LEU A 820 111.49 -38.66 81.54
C LEU A 820 111.46 -39.85 82.53
N GLN A 821 110.66 -40.88 82.27
CA GLN A 821 110.62 -42.09 83.10
C GLN A 821 111.91 -42.92 82.99
N THR A 822 112.52 -43.04 81.80
CA THR A 822 113.80 -43.74 81.64
C THR A 822 114.96 -42.96 82.27
N THR A 823 114.99 -41.63 82.13
CA THR A 823 116.02 -40.79 82.78
C THR A 823 115.86 -40.73 84.31
N ILE A 824 114.64 -40.71 84.86
CA ILE A 824 114.41 -40.89 86.30
C ILE A 824 114.90 -42.27 86.77
N SER A 825 114.75 -43.31 85.94
CA SER A 825 115.19 -44.67 86.29
C SER A 825 116.72 -44.80 86.30
N SER A 826 117.42 -44.25 85.30
CA SER A 826 118.89 -44.27 85.27
C SER A 826 119.52 -43.41 86.37
N LEU A 827 118.90 -42.27 86.72
CA LEU A 827 119.32 -41.46 87.88
C LEU A 827 119.13 -42.19 89.21
N LYS A 828 118.07 -43.01 89.36
CA LYS A 828 117.89 -43.88 90.54
C LYS A 828 118.94 -44.98 90.62
N GLU A 829 119.26 -45.63 89.51
CA GLU A 829 120.37 -46.60 89.48
C GLU A 829 121.70 -45.96 89.88
N GLU A 830 122.04 -44.81 89.28
CA GLU A 830 123.30 -44.13 89.53
C GLU A 830 123.41 -43.62 90.98
N SER A 831 122.32 -43.11 91.55
CA SER A 831 122.23 -42.79 92.98
C SER A 831 122.46 -44.03 93.86
N GLY A 832 121.90 -45.19 93.51
CA GLY A 832 122.14 -46.45 94.22
C GLY A 832 123.59 -46.95 94.13
N ARG A 833 124.23 -46.82 92.96
CA ARG A 833 125.66 -47.13 92.76
C ARG A 833 126.55 -46.23 93.62
N GLN A 834 126.24 -44.93 93.68
CA GLN A 834 126.98 -43.96 94.50
C GLN A 834 126.82 -44.22 96.00
N GLN A 835 125.61 -44.60 96.45
CA GLN A 835 125.39 -45.02 97.83
C GLN A 835 126.21 -46.28 98.19
N LEU A 836 126.14 -47.34 97.36
CA LEU A 836 126.95 -48.55 97.54
C LEU A 836 128.47 -48.28 97.55
N ALA A 837 128.93 -47.29 96.77
CA ALA A 837 130.34 -46.86 96.77
C ALA A 837 130.72 -46.08 98.05
N ALA A 838 129.79 -45.33 98.65
CA ALA A 838 129.99 -44.66 99.93
C ALA A 838 130.00 -45.66 101.11
N GLU A 839 129.06 -46.61 101.11
CA GLU A 839 128.96 -47.68 102.11
C GLU A 839 130.24 -48.53 102.18
N ARG A 840 130.81 -48.91 101.02
CA ARG A 840 132.11 -49.63 100.96
C ARG A 840 133.25 -48.81 101.57
N ARG A 841 133.36 -47.52 101.25
CA ARG A 841 134.40 -46.64 101.83
C ARG A 841 134.28 -46.51 103.34
N LEU A 842 133.05 -46.51 103.88
CA LEU A 842 132.82 -46.52 105.31
C LEU A 842 133.27 -47.85 105.94
N GLN A 843 132.96 -48.98 105.30
CA GLN A 843 133.42 -50.32 105.71
C GLN A 843 134.96 -50.41 105.76
N ASP A 844 135.65 -49.91 104.72
CA ASP A 844 137.12 -49.89 104.62
C ASP A 844 137.78 -49.05 105.73
N VAL A 845 137.13 -47.97 106.17
CA VAL A 845 137.60 -47.11 107.27
C VAL A 845 137.37 -47.78 108.63
N ILE A 846 136.22 -48.43 108.83
CA ILE A 846 135.92 -49.18 110.06
C ILE A 846 136.94 -50.32 110.25
N GLN A 847 137.26 -51.07 109.20
CA GLN A 847 138.25 -52.16 109.29
C GLN A 847 139.63 -51.64 109.73
N LYS A 848 140.11 -50.52 109.16
CA LYS A 848 141.41 -49.94 109.53
C LYS A 848 141.48 -49.53 111.00
N PHE A 849 140.41 -48.94 111.55
CA PHE A 849 140.37 -48.60 112.97
C PHE A 849 140.39 -49.84 113.88
N GLU A 850 139.76 -50.93 113.48
CA GLU A 850 139.85 -52.20 114.22
C GLU A 850 141.26 -52.81 114.11
N ASP A 851 141.90 -52.75 112.94
CA ASP A 851 143.28 -53.24 112.74
C ASP A 851 144.31 -52.45 113.59
N GLU A 852 144.18 -51.11 113.65
CA GLU A 852 145.00 -50.24 114.51
C GLU A 852 144.81 -50.55 116.01
N LYS A 853 143.56 -50.76 116.43
CA LYS A 853 143.20 -51.18 117.79
C LYS A 853 143.82 -52.54 118.14
N GLN A 854 143.78 -53.51 117.23
CA GLN A 854 144.43 -54.82 117.42
C GLN A 854 145.96 -54.69 117.51
N GLN A 855 146.57 -53.76 116.79
CA GLN A 855 148.01 -53.49 116.91
C GLN A 855 148.37 -52.91 118.29
N LEU A 856 147.64 -51.89 118.77
CA LEU A 856 147.87 -51.30 120.08
C LEU A 856 147.70 -52.30 121.25
N ILE A 857 146.83 -53.29 121.11
CA ILE A 857 146.70 -54.40 122.09
C ILE A 857 147.99 -55.25 122.11
N ARG A 858 148.51 -55.66 120.94
CA ARG A 858 149.74 -56.46 120.83
C ARG A 858 150.96 -55.75 121.43
N ASP A 859 151.08 -54.44 121.20
CA ASP A 859 152.22 -53.65 121.69
C ASP A 859 152.18 -53.49 123.23
N ASN A 860 150.99 -53.32 123.82
CA ASN A 860 150.81 -53.33 125.27
C ASN A 860 151.13 -54.70 125.90
N ASP A 861 150.67 -55.81 125.29
CA ASP A 861 151.01 -57.17 125.73
C ASP A 861 152.52 -57.44 125.72
N GLN A 862 153.24 -56.87 124.74
CA GLN A 862 154.71 -56.96 124.69
C GLN A 862 155.37 -56.16 125.83
N ALA A 863 154.90 -54.95 126.11
CA ALA A 863 155.40 -54.14 127.22
C ALA A 863 155.14 -54.80 128.59
N ILE A 864 153.96 -55.39 128.80
CA ILE A 864 153.61 -56.13 130.03
C ILE A 864 154.56 -57.31 130.25
N LYS A 865 154.86 -58.09 129.20
CA LYS A 865 155.79 -59.24 129.29
C LYS A 865 157.22 -58.81 129.58
N ALA A 866 157.67 -57.68 129.03
CA ALA A 866 158.99 -57.12 129.35
C ALA A 866 159.10 -56.73 130.84
N LEU A 867 158.08 -56.03 131.37
CA LEU A 867 158.02 -55.64 132.79
C LEU A 867 157.94 -56.86 133.73
N GLN A 868 157.23 -57.92 133.34
CA GLN A 868 157.20 -59.18 134.08
C GLN A 868 158.58 -59.83 134.16
N ALA A 869 159.32 -59.90 133.05
CA ALA A 869 160.67 -60.48 133.01
C ALA A 869 161.70 -59.67 133.83
N GLU A 870 161.60 -58.34 133.85
CA GLU A 870 162.40 -57.51 134.76
C GLU A 870 162.07 -57.79 136.24
N LEU A 871 160.78 -57.92 136.57
CA LEU A 871 160.32 -58.18 137.95
C LEU A 871 160.77 -59.56 138.45
N GLU A 872 160.72 -60.60 137.61
CA GLU A 872 161.32 -61.91 137.91
C GLU A 872 162.84 -61.81 138.11
N THR A 873 163.53 -61.03 137.27
CA THR A 873 164.98 -60.82 137.40
C THR A 873 165.34 -60.11 138.70
N ARG A 874 164.54 -59.12 139.15
CA ARG A 874 164.68 -58.49 140.47
C ARG A 874 164.40 -59.46 141.61
N SER A 875 163.35 -60.28 141.51
CA SER A 875 163.02 -61.30 142.52
C SER A 875 164.18 -62.30 142.71
N ASN A 876 164.74 -62.80 141.60
CA ASN A 876 165.89 -63.70 141.60
C ASN A 876 167.16 -63.04 142.19
N GLN A 877 167.38 -61.74 141.94
CA GLN A 877 168.48 -60.99 142.58
C GLN A 877 168.32 -60.95 144.11
N VAL A 878 167.12 -60.69 144.64
CA VAL A 878 166.83 -60.66 146.09
C VAL A 878 167.07 -62.04 146.73
N GLN A 879 166.50 -63.12 146.19
CA GLN A 879 166.73 -64.48 146.72
C GLN A 879 168.21 -64.89 146.69
N SER A 880 168.99 -64.39 145.73
CA SER A 880 170.44 -64.63 145.65
C SER A 880 171.23 -63.90 146.74
N ALA A 881 170.69 -62.80 147.29
CA ALA A 881 171.28 -62.05 148.39
C ALA A 881 170.91 -62.66 149.75
N GLU A 882 169.64 -63.04 149.95
CA GLU A 882 169.17 -63.70 151.17
C GLU A 882 169.94 -64.99 151.47
N LYS A 883 170.16 -65.84 150.46
CA LYS A 883 170.95 -67.08 150.58
C LYS A 883 172.42 -66.82 150.97
N LYS A 884 173.00 -65.68 150.55
CA LYS A 884 174.36 -65.29 150.95
C LYS A 884 174.41 -64.78 152.40
N LEU A 885 173.36 -64.10 152.86
CA LEU A 885 173.24 -63.65 154.25
C LEU A 885 173.15 -64.86 155.20
N GLN A 886 172.23 -65.80 154.92
CA GLN A 886 172.05 -67.02 155.70
C GLN A 886 173.34 -67.86 155.81
N HIS A 887 174.17 -67.89 154.76
CA HIS A 887 175.44 -68.59 154.78
C HIS A 887 176.47 -67.92 155.73
N ARG A 888 176.50 -66.59 155.81
CA ARG A 888 177.35 -65.84 156.75
C ARG A 888 176.91 -66.00 158.20
N ASP A 889 175.60 -66.05 158.46
CA ASP A 889 175.07 -66.28 159.81
C ASP A 889 175.46 -67.68 160.33
N LEU A 890 175.51 -68.69 159.45
CA LEU A 890 176.00 -70.03 159.79
C LEU A 890 177.51 -70.05 160.12
N GLU A 891 178.36 -69.44 159.28
CA GLU A 891 179.80 -69.32 159.57
C GLU A 891 180.07 -68.62 160.91
N ALA A 892 179.28 -67.60 161.26
CA ALA A 892 179.40 -66.89 162.52
C ALA A 892 179.02 -67.76 163.75
N GLN A 893 178.01 -68.62 163.61
CA GLN A 893 177.60 -69.55 164.68
C GLN A 893 178.66 -70.64 164.93
N GLU A 894 179.29 -71.17 163.89
CA GLU A 894 180.35 -72.18 164.01
C GLU A 894 181.58 -71.65 164.78
N GLN A 895 182.00 -70.40 164.52
CA GLN A 895 183.13 -69.78 165.26
C GLN A 895 182.82 -69.62 166.75
N ILE A 896 181.59 -69.23 167.12
CA ILE A 896 181.17 -69.10 168.52
C ILE A 896 181.17 -70.47 169.24
N MET A 897 180.80 -71.54 168.53
CA MET A 897 180.80 -72.90 169.06
C MET A 897 182.24 -73.40 169.32
N TYR A 898 183.18 -73.15 168.40
CA TYR A 898 184.58 -73.52 168.56
C TYR A 898 185.21 -72.87 169.80
N ILE A 899 185.00 -71.56 169.99
CA ILE A 899 185.55 -70.81 171.13
C ILE A 899 185.04 -71.35 172.48
N ARG A 900 183.77 -71.77 172.57
CA ARG A 900 183.24 -72.39 173.81
C ARG A 900 183.99 -73.67 174.20
N GLN A 901 184.39 -74.48 173.21
CA GLN A 901 184.98 -75.80 173.43
C GLN A 901 186.42 -75.74 173.98
N GLU A 902 187.19 -74.70 173.64
CA GLU A 902 188.53 -74.47 174.20
C GLU A 902 188.52 -74.07 175.69
N TYR A 903 187.52 -73.30 176.13
CA TYR A 903 187.43 -72.88 177.53
C TYR A 903 186.94 -74.00 178.44
N GLU A 904 186.02 -74.85 177.98
CA GLU A 904 185.50 -75.97 178.77
C GLU A 904 186.54 -77.07 179.00
N THR A 905 187.44 -77.31 178.04
CA THR A 905 188.53 -78.28 178.17
C THR A 905 189.60 -77.83 179.17
N LYS A 906 189.93 -76.53 179.24
CA LYS A 906 190.90 -75.98 180.20
C LYS A 906 190.46 -76.09 181.68
N PHE A 907 189.16 -76.12 181.96
CA PHE A 907 188.66 -76.11 183.35
C PHE A 907 188.64 -77.47 184.06
N LYS A 908 188.79 -78.61 183.35
CA LYS A 908 188.59 -79.95 183.94
C LYS A 908 189.81 -80.52 184.69
N GLY A 909 191.01 -79.95 184.55
CA GLY A 909 192.27 -80.55 185.03
C GLY A 909 192.78 -80.19 186.44
N LEU A 910 192.16 -79.22 187.14
CA LEU A 910 192.79 -78.55 188.30
C LEU A 910 192.38 -79.05 189.71
N MET A 911 191.92 -80.30 189.88
CA MET A 911 191.70 -80.89 191.23
C MET A 911 192.13 -82.37 191.34
N PRO A 912 192.75 -82.80 192.45
CA PRO A 912 193.12 -84.20 192.70
C PRO A 912 191.91 -85.16 192.76
N ALA A 913 192.14 -86.42 192.36
CA ALA A 913 191.10 -87.45 192.30
C ALA A 913 190.56 -87.89 193.66
N SER A 914 191.40 -87.95 194.70
CA SER A 914 191.00 -88.38 196.06
C SER A 914 189.95 -87.47 196.69
N LEU A 915 190.13 -86.15 196.58
CA LEU A 915 189.21 -85.16 197.16
C LEU A 915 187.84 -85.14 196.46
N ARG A 916 187.77 -85.57 195.18
CA ARG A 916 186.49 -85.76 194.50
C ARG A 916 185.74 -86.98 195.03
N GLN A 917 186.44 -88.08 195.29
CA GLN A 917 185.82 -89.27 195.89
C GLN A 917 185.21 -88.95 197.26
N GLU A 918 185.94 -88.26 198.15
CA GLU A 918 185.42 -87.84 199.47
C GLU A 918 184.21 -86.89 199.37
N LEU A 919 184.17 -86.00 198.38
CA LEU A 919 183.02 -85.15 198.12
C LEU A 919 181.83 -85.93 197.54
N GLU A 920 182.06 -86.90 196.65
CA GLU A 920 181.00 -87.76 196.10
C GLU A 920 180.47 -88.78 197.14
N ASP A 921 181.32 -89.23 198.07
CA ASP A 921 180.93 -90.03 199.23
C ASP A 921 180.11 -89.18 200.22
N THR A 922 180.49 -87.93 200.45
CA THR A 922 179.72 -86.97 201.27
C THR A 922 178.37 -86.63 200.62
N ILE A 923 178.34 -86.42 199.31
CA ILE A 923 177.10 -86.22 198.53
C ILE A 923 176.24 -87.50 198.54
N SER A 924 176.84 -88.69 198.58
CA SER A 924 176.13 -89.97 198.71
C SER A 924 175.54 -90.14 200.12
N SER A 925 176.24 -89.70 201.16
CA SER A 925 175.74 -89.64 202.54
C SER A 925 174.58 -88.63 202.69
N LEU A 926 174.69 -87.43 202.10
CA LEU A 926 173.60 -86.47 202.09
C LEU A 926 172.42 -86.93 201.21
N LYS A 927 172.66 -87.65 200.11
CA LYS A 927 171.61 -88.35 199.36
C LYS A 927 170.90 -89.41 200.20
N SER A 928 171.58 -90.06 201.16
CA SER A 928 170.93 -90.96 202.12
C SER A 928 169.94 -90.21 203.03
N GLN A 929 170.37 -89.10 203.65
CA GLN A 929 169.50 -88.30 204.54
C GLN A 929 168.36 -87.59 203.79
N VAL A 930 168.65 -86.95 202.66
CA VAL A 930 167.63 -86.24 201.86
C VAL A 930 166.60 -87.22 201.31
N ASN A 931 167.00 -88.41 200.86
CA ASN A 931 166.06 -89.43 200.37
C ASN A 931 165.22 -90.06 201.51
N PHE A 932 165.74 -90.11 202.75
CA PHE A 932 164.94 -90.47 203.92
C PHE A 932 163.87 -89.41 204.23
N LEU A 933 164.22 -88.12 204.12
CA LEU A 933 163.23 -87.03 204.18
C LEU A 933 162.26 -87.05 202.99
N GLN A 934 162.72 -87.45 201.80
CA GLN A 934 161.89 -87.59 200.59
C GLN A 934 160.82 -88.68 200.75
N LYS A 935 161.11 -89.77 201.48
CA LYS A 935 160.08 -90.75 201.89
C LYS A 935 159.06 -90.21 202.90
N ARG A 936 159.43 -89.26 203.78
CA ARG A 936 158.49 -88.65 204.74
C ARG A 936 157.71 -87.46 204.15
N ALA A 937 158.31 -86.74 203.20
CA ALA A 937 157.70 -85.59 202.55
C ALA A 937 156.64 -85.99 201.51
N SER A 938 156.79 -87.11 200.81
CA SER A 938 155.73 -87.62 199.91
C SER A 938 154.39 -87.79 200.62
N ILE A 939 154.38 -88.31 201.86
CA ILE A 939 153.16 -88.50 202.65
C ILE A 939 152.47 -87.15 202.95
N LEU A 940 153.23 -86.12 203.33
CA LEU A 940 152.65 -84.80 203.64
C LEU A 940 152.18 -84.02 202.40
N GLN A 941 152.59 -84.40 201.18
CA GLN A 941 152.01 -83.88 199.93
C GLN A 941 150.87 -84.79 199.39
N GLU A 942 150.79 -86.04 199.84
CA GLU A 942 149.64 -86.95 199.64
C GLU A 942 148.42 -86.48 200.47
N GLU A 943 148.66 -85.98 201.69
CA GLU A 943 147.64 -85.36 202.57
C GLU A 943 147.01 -84.06 202.02
N LEU A 944 147.54 -83.47 200.93
CA LEU A 944 146.99 -82.25 200.33
C LEU A 944 146.74 -82.31 198.81
N THR A 945 147.37 -83.21 198.06
CA THR A 945 146.88 -83.58 196.71
C THR A 945 145.53 -84.31 196.76
N THR A 946 145.17 -84.86 197.92
CA THR A 946 143.81 -85.31 198.20
C THR A 946 142.79 -84.16 198.30
N TYR A 947 143.12 -82.89 198.04
CA TYR A 947 142.18 -81.75 198.08
C TYR A 947 142.32 -80.71 196.94
N GLN A 948 141.20 -80.48 196.24
CA GLN A 948 140.82 -79.25 195.51
C GLN A 948 141.90 -78.64 194.58
N GLY A 949 142.11 -79.16 193.37
CA GLY A 949 141.25 -80.12 192.65
C GLY A 949 141.35 -81.57 193.14
N ARG A 950 140.31 -82.36 193.48
CA ARG A 950 138.83 -82.18 193.62
C ARG A 950 138.22 -80.99 192.87
N ARG A 951 137.95 -81.06 191.58
CA ARG A 951 137.46 -82.21 190.81
C ARG A 951 138.44 -82.68 189.75
#